data_AF-A0A5M3YS17-F1
#
_entry.id   AF-A0A5M3YS17-F1
#
_cell.length_a   1.000
_cell.length_b   1.000
_cell.length_c   1.000
_cell.angle_alpha   90.00
_cell.angle_beta   90.00
_cell.angle_gamma   90.00
#
_symmetry.space_group_name_H-M   'P 1'
#
loop_
_entity.id
_entity.type
_entity.pdbx_description
1 polymer ?
#
loop_
_entity_poly.entity_id
_entity_poly.type
_entity_poly.pdbx_seq_one_letter_code
_entity_poly.pdbx_strand_id
1 'polypeptide(L)'
;MVLIAYFLQALTAYILSAATFGLSFLAFGGQQQHQQLTPHSQIPLEGPGCDGSGIVDPDGRCNGDGLIDDPQPPGDKYREGFRFENPSTDCKYVSQMYIWDSFKTLEKDMSKLFTLIHKNVSFTVVGHHPIAGHYSDLMHFYVNALRRVAMIFSLHEDKFRIHPQAIHGGCNYEWSVAEIEFIGQMNSGEPFDIVNVWVSRWSEGQMVEIRTYIDAGAIMQGLYKNEMWWNGSTSRNHLQYMPGPAGMPNLKELEDLMGYPNGSKYVDQECKLPRVSSQQAMTEPPRKRSRIACVSCQSRKRKCSGDQPCSTCSQFGVDCHYDLQSRKKKDPRTLMPHLGSLGAKSRDDSASKGHSHAPLGDSNGIHLSSLEANSGAAFVRRLGLKIDPANAPNLHLFAWNVGARHPSQPTLSSTIGRPTPVVDIISQEDMRSLATVFFEKVDPCYGFIDRDSLFNRVSKRWLPPSSDAALAYGPYDAVLCGVAAFGYLFSHRQATPTELQLVENARQILEPALLSETTLSVDVVMGWVLRVAYLRMTASPYAAWMTSCSLMHMIEATGLHLEPSSDTVLEQHSTEPCDPDIRRRLFGMARHLNVWISFELGRSRVVLHGATSLPPTPRPTGYTTEIFNLLPVSESLDPNSTTQDLPDLESALTNVLDVVHIQPPLILAQCNLMLCIYRRLRALNSVISGTLLDRVLALAQKGLQAAREMVASNCPWHQAANVPFQVVCTLLAIDNRASLAMLGDAMRTLREVASAYDTEVMREAYNTAYLLILLHQRRKEEDTRSLGNVLRDANSNSTSSSAPQVVAREPFTESTHSLADYPGFSWLSDLVIDMPSLQNFDMDNNLVNDDSSSLPTAGI
;
A
#
# COMPACT_ATOMS: atom_id res chain seq x y z
N MET A 1 -16.72 38.36 16.94
CA MET A 1 -15.93 39.51 16.45
C MET A 1 -14.54 39.49 17.09
N VAL A 2 -13.57 38.82 16.48
CA VAL A 2 -12.15 38.82 16.96
C VAL A 2 -11.16 38.94 15.78
N LEU A 3 -11.43 38.25 14.67
CA LEU A 3 -10.60 38.25 13.44
C LEU A 3 -10.34 39.62 12.77
N ILE A 4 -11.03 40.69 13.16
CA ILE A 4 -10.84 42.04 12.59
C ILE A 4 -9.61 42.76 13.20
N ALA A 5 -9.11 42.31 14.36
CA ALA A 5 -8.06 43.03 15.10
C ALA A 5 -6.65 42.96 14.48
N TYR A 6 -6.32 41.90 13.73
CA TYR A 6 -4.94 41.64 13.27
C TYR A 6 -4.61 42.14 11.85
N PHE A 7 -5.60 42.54 11.04
CA PHE A 7 -5.37 42.97 9.66
C PHE A 7 -4.94 44.45 9.50
N LEU A 8 -4.90 45.22 10.59
CA LEU A 8 -4.90 46.70 10.54
C LEU A 8 -3.52 47.35 10.77
N GLN A 9 -2.42 46.62 10.56
CA GLN A 9 -1.04 47.15 10.66
C GLN A 9 -0.16 46.95 9.41
N ALA A 10 -0.68 46.39 8.32
CA ALA A 10 0.11 46.05 7.12
C ALA A 10 -0.39 46.70 5.81
N LEU A 11 -1.29 47.69 5.86
CA LEU A 11 -2.01 48.21 4.68
C LEU A 11 -1.95 49.74 4.54
N THR A 12 -0.79 50.35 4.83
CA THR A 12 -0.58 51.81 4.73
C THR A 12 0.63 52.22 3.87
N ALA A 13 1.12 51.35 2.98
CA ALA A 13 2.08 51.75 1.93
C ALA A 13 2.25 50.73 0.76
N TYR A 14 1.26 50.52 -0.13
CA TYR A 14 1.55 50.04 -1.52
C TYR A 14 0.39 50.13 -2.58
N ILE A 15 -0.38 51.22 -2.67
CA ILE A 15 -1.27 51.44 -3.84
C ILE A 15 -1.08 52.86 -4.40
N LEU A 16 -0.23 53.00 -5.42
CA LEU A 16 -0.12 54.22 -6.22
C LEU A 16 0.53 54.01 -7.61
N SER A 17 -0.06 53.13 -8.44
CA SER A 17 0.23 53.11 -9.89
C SER A 17 -0.84 52.38 -10.73
N ALA A 18 -1.00 52.90 -11.96
CA ALA A 18 -1.69 52.41 -13.17
C ALA A 18 -2.06 50.90 -13.24
N ALA A 19 -3.20 50.43 -13.76
CA ALA A 19 -4.19 50.92 -14.74
C ALA A 19 -3.71 51.08 -16.21
N THR A 20 -4.09 50.19 -17.14
CA THR A 20 -4.76 50.50 -18.44
C THR A 20 -5.00 49.28 -19.36
N PHE A 21 -6.18 49.26 -20.01
CA PHE A 21 -6.62 48.70 -21.31
C PHE A 21 -6.11 47.37 -21.94
N GLY A 22 -7.06 46.63 -22.54
CA GLY A 22 -6.84 45.65 -23.63
C GLY A 22 -8.11 44.89 -24.08
N LEU A 23 -8.60 45.11 -25.31
CA LEU A 23 -9.80 44.45 -25.89
C LEU A 23 -9.51 43.93 -27.32
N SER A 24 -10.07 42.77 -27.72
CA SER A 24 -10.26 42.32 -29.12
C SER A 24 -11.18 41.06 -29.22
N PHE A 25 -11.58 40.66 -30.43
CA PHE A 25 -12.86 39.97 -30.72
C PHE A 25 -12.83 38.99 -31.93
N LEU A 26 -13.88 38.14 -32.08
CA LEU A 26 -14.29 37.32 -33.28
C LEU A 26 -13.41 36.06 -33.57
N ALA A 27 -13.81 35.00 -34.32
CA ALA A 27 -14.99 34.57 -35.14
C ALA A 27 -14.94 33.02 -35.42
N PHE A 28 -15.90 32.27 -36.02
CA PHE A 28 -17.38 32.30 -36.15
C PHE A 28 -17.91 31.05 -36.94
N GLY A 29 -19.04 30.40 -36.53
CA GLY A 29 -19.84 29.42 -37.33
C GLY A 29 -19.50 27.90 -37.19
N GLY A 30 -20.39 26.92 -37.48
CA GLY A 30 -21.88 26.95 -37.59
C GLY A 30 -22.53 26.10 -38.72
N GLN A 31 -23.35 25.07 -38.41
CA GLN A 31 -24.36 24.47 -39.34
C GLN A 31 -25.45 23.60 -38.64
N GLN A 32 -26.48 23.15 -39.41
CA GLN A 32 -27.70 22.41 -38.98
C GLN A 32 -27.80 21.00 -39.65
N GLN A 33 -28.87 20.16 -39.67
CA GLN A 33 -30.33 20.34 -39.47
C GLN A 33 -31.10 19.12 -38.90
N HIS A 34 -32.34 18.84 -39.33
CA HIS A 34 -33.46 18.51 -38.40
C HIS A 34 -34.65 17.73 -39.04
N GLN A 35 -35.82 17.64 -38.33
CA GLN A 35 -37.18 17.18 -38.77
C GLN A 35 -37.46 15.65 -38.80
N GLN A 36 -38.68 15.06 -38.58
CA GLN A 36 -40.01 15.34 -37.91
C GLN A 36 -40.96 14.09 -38.13
N LEU A 37 -42.27 13.86 -37.83
CA LEU A 37 -43.51 14.46 -37.19
C LEU A 37 -44.51 13.26 -36.87
N THR A 38 -44.98 12.92 -35.65
CA THR A 38 -46.32 13.19 -34.98
C THR A 38 -47.60 12.39 -35.44
N PRO A 39 -48.88 12.61 -34.95
CA PRO A 39 -49.49 12.14 -33.66
C PRO A 39 -50.99 11.64 -33.71
N HIS A 40 -51.74 11.67 -32.55
CA HIS A 40 -53.24 11.61 -32.28
C HIS A 40 -53.87 10.30 -31.69
N SER A 41 -55.00 10.26 -30.89
CA SER A 41 -56.05 11.24 -30.43
C SER A 41 -56.92 10.81 -29.18
N GLN A 42 -57.33 11.77 -28.30
CA GLN A 42 -58.69 11.99 -27.64
C GLN A 42 -59.36 10.88 -26.74
N ILE A 43 -60.39 11.07 -25.85
CA ILE A 43 -61.12 12.18 -25.14
C ILE A 43 -61.89 11.64 -23.87
N PRO A 44 -62.35 12.46 -22.86
CA PRO A 44 -62.91 12.00 -21.56
C PRO A 44 -64.42 12.30 -21.26
N LEU A 45 -64.92 11.91 -20.07
CA LEU A 45 -66.24 12.22 -19.46
C LEU A 45 -66.18 12.28 -17.91
N GLU A 46 -67.02 13.12 -17.27
CA GLU A 46 -67.17 13.26 -15.79
C GLU A 46 -68.63 13.06 -15.31
N GLY A 47 -68.85 12.98 -13.99
CA GLY A 47 -70.17 12.76 -13.36
C GLY A 47 -70.56 13.84 -12.31
N PRO A 48 -71.86 14.05 -12.04
CA PRO A 48 -72.34 15.19 -11.27
C PRO A 48 -72.30 14.97 -9.74
N GLY A 49 -71.71 15.92 -9.01
CA GLY A 49 -71.76 15.96 -7.53
C GLY A 49 -70.50 16.56 -6.88
N CYS A 50 -69.37 16.51 -7.56
CA CYS A 50 -68.16 17.24 -7.18
C CYS A 50 -68.19 18.65 -7.79
N ASP A 51 -68.10 19.70 -6.96
CA ASP A 51 -68.19 21.10 -7.40
C ASP A 51 -66.83 21.76 -7.68
N GLY A 52 -65.74 20.99 -7.57
CA GLY A 52 -64.36 21.46 -7.77
C GLY A 52 -63.80 22.34 -6.64
N SER A 53 -64.54 22.57 -5.55
CA SER A 53 -64.11 23.49 -4.47
C SER A 53 -63.18 22.85 -3.42
N GLY A 54 -63.28 21.53 -3.21
CA GLY A 54 -62.26 20.70 -2.55
C GLY A 54 -62.09 20.86 -1.02
N ILE A 55 -62.95 21.62 -0.34
CA ILE A 55 -62.92 21.85 1.12
C ILE A 55 -64.25 21.39 1.72
N VAL A 56 -64.33 20.57 2.79
CA VAL A 56 -63.34 19.79 3.57
C VAL A 56 -64.12 18.68 4.29
N ASP A 57 -63.49 17.56 4.65
CA ASP A 57 -63.83 16.85 5.91
C ASP A 57 -62.64 16.01 6.41
N PRO A 58 -62.30 15.97 7.72
CA PRO A 58 -61.12 15.23 8.22
C PRO A 58 -61.24 13.69 8.15
N ASP A 59 -62.47 13.14 8.09
CA ASP A 59 -62.73 11.70 8.24
C ASP A 59 -62.55 10.88 6.94
N GLY A 60 -62.25 11.55 5.83
CA GLY A 60 -61.55 11.01 4.65
C GLY A 60 -62.17 9.81 3.93
N ARG A 61 -62.97 10.07 2.87
CA ARG A 61 -63.20 9.10 1.77
C ARG A 61 -63.79 9.67 0.48
N CYS A 62 -62.93 10.25 -0.36
CA CYS A 62 -63.07 10.23 -1.82
C CYS A 62 -61.76 9.65 -2.38
N ASN A 63 -61.83 8.57 -3.16
CA ASN A 63 -60.66 7.78 -3.53
C ASN A 63 -60.87 7.01 -4.85
N GLY A 64 -59.95 7.21 -5.79
CA GLY A 64 -60.15 6.86 -7.20
C GLY A 64 -60.71 8.07 -7.98
N ASP A 65 -60.22 8.37 -9.18
CA ASP A 65 -59.04 7.84 -9.87
C ASP A 65 -58.54 8.85 -10.92
N GLY A 66 -57.27 8.78 -11.28
CA GLY A 66 -56.66 9.67 -12.28
C GLY A 66 -55.43 10.43 -11.76
N LEU A 67 -54.34 10.31 -12.52
CA LEU A 67 -53.06 10.96 -12.35
C LEU A 67 -53.18 12.49 -12.16
N ILE A 68 -52.51 13.04 -11.14
CA ILE A 68 -52.01 14.42 -11.21
C ILE A 68 -50.61 14.34 -11.83
N ASP A 69 -50.51 14.69 -13.11
CA ASP A 69 -49.23 14.93 -13.77
C ASP A 69 -48.52 16.16 -13.16
N ASP A 70 -47.21 16.04 -13.01
CA ASP A 70 -46.26 17.06 -12.53
C ASP A 70 -46.77 18.04 -11.44
N PRO A 71 -46.92 17.60 -10.18
CA PRO A 71 -46.98 18.50 -9.05
C PRO A 71 -45.60 19.16 -8.84
N GLN A 72 -45.26 20.17 -9.65
CA GLN A 72 -44.17 21.08 -9.31
C GLN A 72 -44.45 21.67 -7.91
N PRO A 73 -43.62 21.39 -6.90
CA PRO A 73 -43.83 21.96 -5.58
C PRO A 73 -43.71 23.48 -5.69
N PRO A 74 -44.66 24.27 -5.14
CA PRO A 74 -44.75 25.69 -5.40
C PRO A 74 -43.53 26.47 -4.86
N GLY A 75 -42.52 26.63 -5.71
CA GLY A 75 -41.45 27.60 -5.55
C GLY A 75 -40.16 27.14 -4.87
N ASP A 76 -39.74 25.87 -4.95
CA ASP A 76 -38.41 25.46 -4.41
C ASP A 76 -37.21 25.90 -5.28
N LYS A 77 -37.20 27.18 -5.67
CA LYS A 77 -36.01 27.93 -6.13
C LYS A 77 -34.96 28.08 -5.03
N TYR A 78 -35.29 27.73 -3.78
CA TYR A 78 -34.41 27.89 -2.62
C TYR A 78 -33.40 26.74 -2.54
N ARG A 79 -33.81 25.51 -2.89
CA ARG A 79 -32.96 24.31 -2.85
C ARG A 79 -32.39 23.89 -4.20
N GLU A 80 -32.07 24.85 -5.06
CA GLU A 80 -31.29 24.63 -6.30
C GLU A 80 -31.91 23.61 -7.29
N GLY A 81 -33.21 23.28 -7.15
CA GLY A 81 -33.90 22.26 -7.94
C GLY A 81 -33.73 20.82 -7.44
N PHE A 82 -33.19 20.62 -6.22
CA PHE A 82 -32.95 19.31 -5.63
C PHE A 82 -34.23 18.47 -5.49
N ARG A 83 -34.16 17.19 -5.87
CA ARG A 83 -35.29 16.25 -5.85
C ARG A 83 -35.16 15.24 -4.70
N PHE A 84 -35.91 15.46 -3.63
CA PHE A 84 -36.00 14.53 -2.50
C PHE A 84 -36.64 13.19 -2.90
N GLU A 85 -36.10 12.08 -2.39
CA GLU A 85 -36.75 10.75 -2.46
C GLU A 85 -37.95 10.67 -1.50
N ASN A 86 -37.82 11.33 -0.35
CA ASN A 86 -38.85 11.43 0.68
C ASN A 86 -39.09 12.90 1.05
N PRO A 87 -40.14 13.54 0.51
CA PRO A 87 -40.49 14.93 0.83
C PRO A 87 -41.25 15.09 2.15
N SER A 88 -41.38 14.05 2.99
CA SER A 88 -42.03 14.18 4.30
C SER A 88 -41.22 15.06 5.24
N THR A 89 -41.91 15.99 5.90
CA THR A 89 -41.41 16.76 7.03
C THR A 89 -41.71 16.09 8.37
N ASP A 90 -42.77 15.27 8.45
CA ASP A 90 -43.04 14.41 9.60
C ASP A 90 -42.18 13.15 9.52
N CYS A 91 -41.29 12.99 10.50
CA CYS A 91 -40.19 12.04 10.48
C CYS A 91 -39.75 11.69 11.90
N LYS A 92 -39.50 10.40 12.18
CA LYS A 92 -39.01 9.93 13.49
C LYS A 92 -37.62 10.47 13.86
N TYR A 93 -36.76 10.73 12.88
CA TYR A 93 -35.37 11.19 13.07
C TYR A 93 -35.16 12.59 12.47
N VAL A 94 -34.78 12.69 11.20
CA VAL A 94 -34.61 13.96 10.46
C VAL A 94 -35.12 13.83 9.03
N SER A 95 -35.82 14.83 8.50
CA SER A 95 -36.27 14.84 7.11
C SER A 95 -35.10 15.03 6.14
N GLN A 96 -35.25 14.60 4.88
CA GLN A 96 -34.21 14.83 3.87
C GLN A 96 -34.00 16.32 3.59
N MET A 97 -35.05 17.13 3.72
CA MET A 97 -35.00 18.59 3.66
C MET A 97 -34.14 19.17 4.79
N TYR A 98 -34.28 18.68 6.03
CA TYR A 98 -33.42 19.08 7.15
C TYR A 98 -31.95 18.72 6.91
N ILE A 99 -31.66 17.54 6.33
CA ILE A 99 -30.29 17.14 5.96
C ILE A 99 -29.72 18.11 4.91
N TRP A 100 -30.49 18.42 3.86
CA TRP A 100 -30.08 19.37 2.81
C TRP A 100 -29.82 20.77 3.37
N ASP A 101 -30.79 21.32 4.12
CA ASP A 101 -30.70 22.66 4.72
C ASP A 101 -29.51 22.75 5.69
N SER A 102 -29.23 21.68 6.44
CA SER A 102 -28.09 21.59 7.37
C SER A 102 -26.76 21.67 6.64
N PHE A 103 -26.55 20.87 5.59
CA PHE A 103 -25.31 20.89 4.82
C PHE A 103 -25.16 22.19 4.02
N LYS A 104 -26.22 22.72 3.39
CA LYS A 104 -26.15 23.98 2.66
C LYS A 104 -25.85 25.18 3.58
N THR A 105 -26.28 25.13 4.84
CA THR A 105 -25.97 26.20 5.80
C THR A 105 -24.47 26.31 6.12
N LEU A 106 -23.71 25.20 6.06
CA LEU A 106 -22.27 25.19 6.30
C LEU A 106 -21.48 26.04 5.27
N GLU A 107 -22.04 26.29 4.09
CA GLU A 107 -21.46 27.14 3.04
C GLU A 107 -21.19 28.58 3.53
N LYS A 108 -21.97 29.03 4.51
CA LYS A 108 -21.94 30.41 5.03
C LYS A 108 -21.55 30.50 6.50
N ASP A 109 -21.66 29.38 7.23
CA ASP A 109 -21.41 29.31 8.66
C ASP A 109 -20.98 27.89 9.08
N MET A 110 -19.67 27.63 8.98
CA MET A 110 -19.07 26.37 9.43
C MET A 110 -19.19 26.13 10.95
N SER A 111 -19.52 27.14 11.77
CA SER A 111 -19.71 26.95 13.22
C SER A 111 -20.98 26.13 13.54
N LYS A 112 -21.95 26.11 12.61
CA LYS A 112 -23.16 25.27 12.71
C LYS A 112 -22.85 23.78 12.84
N LEU A 113 -21.68 23.33 12.38
CA LEU A 113 -21.20 21.97 12.55
C LEU A 113 -21.21 21.53 14.03
N PHE A 114 -20.94 22.44 14.98
CA PHE A 114 -20.99 22.17 16.41
C PHE A 114 -22.42 21.96 16.96
N THR A 115 -23.42 22.47 16.25
CA THR A 115 -24.85 22.21 16.54
C THR A 115 -25.38 20.96 15.83
N LEU A 116 -24.78 20.58 14.70
CA LEU A 116 -25.23 19.49 13.84
C LEU A 116 -24.61 18.13 14.20
N ILE A 117 -23.38 18.11 14.71
CA ILE A 117 -22.68 16.89 15.13
C ILE A 117 -22.67 16.81 16.66
N HIS A 118 -22.98 15.64 17.21
CA HIS A 118 -22.92 15.39 18.65
C HIS A 118 -21.47 15.42 19.13
N LYS A 119 -21.20 15.97 20.32
CA LYS A 119 -19.83 16.14 20.81
C LYS A 119 -19.07 14.82 20.98
N ASN A 120 -19.75 13.77 21.40
CA ASN A 120 -19.20 12.42 21.57
C ASN A 120 -19.50 11.56 20.32
N VAL A 121 -19.29 12.13 19.13
CA VAL A 121 -19.52 11.46 17.84
C VAL A 121 -18.49 10.35 17.60
N SER A 122 -18.96 9.19 17.16
CA SER A 122 -18.09 8.19 16.54
C SER A 122 -17.84 8.58 15.07
N PHE A 123 -16.78 9.34 14.80
CA PHE A 123 -16.49 9.87 13.46
C PHE A 123 -15.39 9.05 12.78
N THR A 124 -15.53 8.72 11.50
CA THR A 124 -14.50 8.02 10.72
C THR A 124 -14.33 8.65 9.34
N VAL A 125 -13.13 9.10 9.01
CA VAL A 125 -12.72 9.52 7.67
C VAL A 125 -12.07 8.33 6.97
N VAL A 126 -12.71 7.85 5.89
CA VAL A 126 -12.30 6.65 5.18
C VAL A 126 -11.36 6.98 4.02
N GLY A 127 -10.13 6.46 4.10
CA GLY A 127 -9.13 6.57 3.04
C GLY A 127 -7.70 6.25 3.51
N HIS A 128 -6.72 6.66 2.70
CA HIS A 128 -5.29 6.71 3.00
C HIS A 128 -4.77 8.09 2.59
N HIS A 129 -4.84 9.07 3.52
CA HIS A 129 -4.49 10.48 3.30
C HIS A 129 -4.34 11.20 4.66
N PRO A 130 -3.78 12.43 4.72
CA PRO A 130 -3.39 13.12 5.96
C PRO A 130 -4.45 13.31 7.07
N ILE A 131 -5.73 13.16 6.75
CA ILE A 131 -6.89 13.33 7.66
C ILE A 131 -7.72 12.04 7.81
N ALA A 132 -7.24 10.90 7.30
CA ALA A 132 -7.93 9.63 7.42
C ALA A 132 -7.76 9.02 8.82
N GLY A 133 -8.81 8.34 9.31
CA GLY A 133 -8.83 7.69 10.61
C GLY A 133 -10.13 7.88 11.37
N HIS A 134 -10.14 7.37 12.60
CA HIS A 134 -11.26 7.41 13.53
C HIS A 134 -11.03 8.46 14.63
N TYR A 135 -12.08 9.19 14.97
CA TYR A 135 -12.11 10.22 16.01
C TYR A 135 -13.25 9.89 17.00
N SER A 136 -12.94 9.94 18.30
CA SER A 136 -13.86 9.63 19.40
C SER A 136 -14.86 10.74 19.73
N ASP A 137 -14.64 11.92 19.19
CA ASP A 137 -15.32 13.16 19.53
C ASP A 137 -15.13 14.22 18.45
N LEU A 138 -15.96 15.27 18.54
CA LEU A 138 -16.00 16.36 17.59
C LEU A 138 -14.77 17.29 17.67
N MET A 139 -14.08 17.35 18.82
CA MET A 139 -12.94 18.24 19.00
C MET A 139 -11.72 17.71 18.24
N HIS A 140 -11.37 16.43 18.43
CA HIS A 140 -10.29 15.80 17.68
C HIS A 140 -10.58 15.81 16.16
N PHE A 141 -11.80 15.53 15.74
CA PHE A 141 -12.18 15.61 14.31
C PHE A 141 -12.04 17.04 13.77
N TYR A 142 -12.52 18.06 14.49
CA TYR A 142 -12.43 19.44 14.04
C TYR A 142 -10.97 19.91 13.92
N VAL A 143 -10.13 19.64 14.92
CA VAL A 143 -8.72 20.08 14.93
C VAL A 143 -7.89 19.31 13.88
N ASN A 144 -7.98 17.97 13.87
CA ASN A 144 -7.09 17.12 13.07
C ASN A 144 -7.55 16.90 11.62
N ALA A 145 -8.80 17.22 11.27
CA ALA A 145 -9.32 17.10 9.91
C ALA A 145 -9.87 18.43 9.38
N LEU A 146 -10.99 18.92 9.92
CA LEU A 146 -11.72 20.04 9.31
C LEU A 146 -10.92 21.35 9.27
N ARG A 147 -10.27 21.74 10.37
CA ARG A 147 -9.49 22.99 10.42
C ARG A 147 -8.30 22.96 9.46
N ARG A 148 -7.66 21.81 9.28
CA ARG A 148 -6.57 21.61 8.31
C ARG A 148 -7.05 21.76 6.87
N VAL A 149 -8.20 21.16 6.52
CA VAL A 149 -8.84 21.34 5.20
C VAL A 149 -9.31 22.78 4.99
N ALA A 150 -9.93 23.42 5.99
CA ALA A 150 -10.38 24.81 5.89
C ALA A 150 -9.24 25.80 5.61
N MET A 151 -8.05 25.58 6.18
CA MET A 151 -6.87 26.40 5.90
C MET A 151 -6.39 26.34 4.43
N ILE A 152 -6.83 25.35 3.64
CA ILE A 152 -6.54 25.31 2.18
C ILE A 152 -7.31 26.41 1.42
N PHE A 153 -8.42 26.92 1.98
CA PHE A 153 -9.35 27.84 1.33
C PHE A 153 -9.39 29.26 1.94
N SER A 154 -8.61 29.50 3.00
CA SER A 154 -8.71 30.71 3.85
C SER A 154 -8.46 32.06 3.15
N LEU A 155 -7.94 32.08 1.92
CA LEU A 155 -7.79 33.29 1.11
C LEU A 155 -8.96 33.50 0.11
N HIS A 156 -9.81 32.49 -0.06
CA HIS A 156 -10.86 32.38 -1.08
C HIS A 156 -12.17 31.79 -0.52
N GLU A 157 -12.44 32.00 0.78
CA GLU A 157 -13.64 31.51 1.47
C GLU A 157 -14.94 31.97 0.76
N ASP A 158 -14.91 33.13 0.12
CA ASP A 158 -15.98 33.70 -0.69
C ASP A 158 -16.40 32.82 -1.89
N LYS A 159 -15.55 31.88 -2.30
CA LYS A 159 -15.74 30.98 -3.46
C LYS A 159 -16.16 29.56 -3.08
N PHE A 160 -16.13 29.21 -1.79
CA PHE A 160 -16.53 27.87 -1.35
C PHE A 160 -18.05 27.66 -1.46
N ARG A 161 -18.48 26.55 -2.06
CA ARG A 161 -19.89 26.20 -2.31
C ARG A 161 -20.15 24.75 -1.94
N ILE A 162 -21.37 24.49 -1.47
CA ILE A 162 -21.80 23.15 -1.05
C ILE A 162 -23.07 22.80 -1.83
N HIS A 163 -23.01 21.75 -2.63
CA HIS A 163 -24.14 21.26 -3.42
C HIS A 163 -24.44 19.81 -3.05
N PRO A 164 -25.44 19.54 -2.19
CA PRO A 164 -25.93 18.18 -1.98
C PRO A 164 -26.50 17.64 -3.30
N GLN A 165 -25.98 16.52 -3.78
CA GLN A 165 -26.33 15.89 -5.06
C GLN A 165 -27.38 14.78 -4.89
N ALA A 166 -27.26 13.97 -3.83
CA ALA A 166 -28.23 12.93 -3.48
C ALA A 166 -28.37 12.78 -1.95
N ILE A 167 -29.57 12.44 -1.48
CA ILE A 167 -29.83 12.13 -0.06
C ILE A 167 -30.73 10.89 -0.01
N HIS A 168 -30.21 9.81 0.57
CA HIS A 168 -30.87 8.52 0.70
C HIS A 168 -31.15 8.19 2.17
N GLY A 169 -32.29 7.53 2.42
CA GLY A 169 -32.70 7.15 3.77
C GLY A 169 -33.09 8.36 4.64
N GLY A 170 -32.74 8.30 5.92
CA GLY A 170 -33.24 9.23 6.94
C GLY A 170 -34.74 9.09 7.20
N CYS A 171 -35.35 10.17 7.68
CA CYS A 171 -36.75 10.30 8.09
C CYS A 171 -37.21 9.27 9.13
N ASN A 172 -37.59 8.07 8.69
CA ASN A 172 -38.02 6.97 9.57
C ASN A 172 -36.92 5.95 9.84
N TYR A 173 -35.79 6.06 9.13
CA TYR A 173 -34.55 5.33 9.40
C TYR A 173 -33.57 6.23 10.16
N GLU A 174 -32.85 5.65 11.13
CA GLU A 174 -31.82 6.36 11.90
C GLU A 174 -30.59 6.73 11.05
N TRP A 175 -30.36 6.01 9.94
CA TRP A 175 -29.23 6.23 9.02
C TRP A 175 -29.67 6.98 7.77
N SER A 176 -28.83 7.90 7.32
CA SER A 176 -28.88 8.50 5.98
C SER A 176 -27.54 8.34 5.25
N VAL A 177 -27.59 8.45 3.93
CA VAL A 177 -26.42 8.70 3.08
C VAL A 177 -26.64 10.02 2.36
N ALA A 178 -25.67 10.93 2.37
CA ALA A 178 -25.71 12.17 1.62
C ALA A 178 -24.46 12.28 0.73
N GLU A 179 -24.66 12.50 -0.56
CA GLU A 179 -23.61 12.77 -1.54
C GLU A 179 -23.54 14.29 -1.73
N ILE A 180 -22.36 14.87 -1.55
CA ILE A 180 -22.17 16.31 -1.41
C ILE A 180 -20.96 16.76 -2.21
N GLU A 181 -21.19 17.64 -3.17
CA GLU A 181 -20.18 18.28 -3.98
C GLU A 181 -19.67 19.55 -3.27
N PHE A 182 -18.36 19.64 -3.10
CA PHE A 182 -17.66 20.77 -2.49
C PHE A 182 -16.81 21.46 -3.56
N ILE A 183 -17.24 22.65 -3.98
CA ILE A 183 -16.57 23.45 -5.01
C ILE A 183 -15.89 24.64 -4.33
N GLY A 184 -14.67 25.00 -4.76
CA GLY A 184 -13.94 26.15 -4.25
C GLY A 184 -12.67 26.46 -5.04
N GLN A 185 -11.86 27.37 -4.51
CA GLN A 185 -10.52 27.66 -5.04
C GLN A 185 -9.51 27.57 -3.89
N MET A 186 -8.49 26.74 -4.06
CA MET A 186 -7.41 26.60 -3.07
C MET A 186 -6.55 27.87 -3.04
N ASN A 187 -5.87 28.12 -1.92
CA ASN A 187 -4.92 29.22 -1.75
C ASN A 187 -3.76 29.21 -2.78
N SER A 188 -3.55 28.09 -3.49
CA SER A 188 -2.64 27.95 -4.63
C SER A 188 -3.17 28.55 -5.95
N GLY A 189 -4.43 28.99 -5.99
CA GLY A 189 -5.14 29.42 -7.20
C GLY A 189 -5.77 28.28 -8.02
N GLU A 190 -5.49 27.02 -7.70
CA GLU A 190 -6.11 25.86 -8.34
C GLU A 190 -7.59 25.70 -7.92
N PRO A 191 -8.47 25.19 -8.80
CA PRO A 191 -9.81 24.81 -8.40
C PRO A 191 -9.78 23.61 -7.44
N PHE A 192 -10.81 23.53 -6.59
CA PHE A 192 -11.12 22.37 -5.77
C PHE A 192 -12.55 21.98 -6.08
N ASP A 193 -12.75 20.73 -6.47
CA ASP A 193 -14.04 20.19 -6.89
C ASP A 193 -14.02 18.70 -6.54
N ILE A 194 -14.78 18.31 -5.52
CA ILE A 194 -14.85 16.94 -5.03
C ILE A 194 -16.27 16.55 -4.62
N VAL A 195 -16.66 15.31 -4.90
CA VAL A 195 -17.83 14.69 -4.26
C VAL A 195 -17.37 13.94 -3.01
N ASN A 196 -18.08 14.15 -1.91
CA ASN A 196 -17.89 13.50 -0.63
C ASN A 196 -19.19 12.80 -0.20
N VAL A 197 -19.08 11.59 0.34
CA VAL A 197 -20.24 10.80 0.78
C VAL A 197 -20.27 10.69 2.29
N TRP A 198 -21.29 11.25 2.95
CA TRP A 198 -21.53 11.17 4.38
C TRP A 198 -22.55 10.06 4.70
N VAL A 199 -22.11 9.02 5.41
CA VAL A 199 -22.98 7.98 5.97
C VAL A 199 -23.16 8.24 7.46
N SER A 200 -24.33 8.76 7.84
CA SER A 200 -24.56 9.35 9.17
C SER A 200 -25.74 8.70 9.90
N ARG A 201 -25.57 8.41 11.20
CA ARG A 201 -26.64 8.03 12.13
C ARG A 201 -27.09 9.25 12.93
N TRP A 202 -28.41 9.44 13.02
CA TRP A 202 -29.04 10.59 13.64
C TRP A 202 -29.75 10.24 14.95
N SER A 203 -29.66 11.14 15.93
CA SER A 203 -30.42 11.09 17.18
C SER A 203 -30.71 12.51 17.64
N GLU A 204 -31.96 12.81 18.01
CA GLU A 204 -32.38 14.13 18.52
C GLU A 204 -31.95 15.32 17.62
N GLY A 205 -31.97 15.12 16.29
CA GLY A 205 -31.56 16.11 15.29
C GLY A 205 -30.05 16.17 15.01
N GLN A 206 -29.20 15.53 15.84
CA GLN A 206 -27.75 15.54 15.67
C GLN A 206 -27.21 14.24 15.03
N MET A 207 -26.10 14.35 14.31
CA MET A 207 -25.31 13.20 13.88
C MET A 207 -24.47 12.65 15.06
N VAL A 208 -24.70 11.38 15.43
CA VAL A 208 -24.01 10.70 16.56
C VAL A 208 -22.95 9.69 16.13
N GLU A 209 -22.97 9.27 14.86
CA GLU A 209 -21.98 8.36 14.28
C GLU A 209 -21.89 8.64 12.78
N ILE A 210 -20.68 8.80 12.25
CA ILE A 210 -20.45 9.31 10.89
C ILE A 210 -19.30 8.54 10.23
N ARG A 211 -19.49 8.15 8.98
CA ARG A 211 -18.44 7.64 8.08
C ARG A 211 -18.44 8.48 6.81
N THR A 212 -17.38 9.24 6.57
CA THR A 212 -17.20 10.05 5.35
C THR A 212 -16.20 9.40 4.40
N TYR A 213 -16.51 9.45 3.11
CA TYR A 213 -15.65 9.02 2.01
C TYR A 213 -15.31 10.24 1.16
N ILE A 214 -14.03 10.43 0.84
CA ILE A 214 -13.51 11.64 0.18
C ILE A 214 -12.44 11.26 -0.86
N ASP A 215 -12.24 12.09 -1.88
CA ASP A 215 -11.13 11.91 -2.82
C ASP A 215 -9.79 12.10 -2.08
N ALA A 216 -9.08 10.99 -1.86
CA ALA A 216 -7.79 10.98 -1.19
C ALA A 216 -6.71 11.71 -2.00
N GLY A 217 -6.78 11.70 -3.33
CA GLY A 217 -5.85 12.37 -4.24
C GLY A 217 -5.97 13.88 -4.15
N ALA A 218 -7.19 14.43 -4.24
CA ALA A 218 -7.44 15.86 -4.10
C ALA A 218 -7.04 16.39 -2.71
N ILE A 219 -7.37 15.65 -1.64
CA ILE A 219 -6.99 16.00 -0.27
C ILE A 219 -5.47 15.89 -0.04
N MET A 220 -4.80 14.89 -0.63
CA MET A 220 -3.34 14.85 -0.63
C MET A 220 -2.74 16.03 -1.39
N GLN A 221 -3.22 16.38 -2.58
CA GLN A 221 -2.70 17.50 -3.37
C GLN A 221 -2.84 18.85 -2.65
N GLY A 222 -3.99 19.12 -2.02
CA GLY A 222 -4.23 20.35 -1.27
C GLY A 222 -3.38 20.46 0.01
N LEU A 223 -3.20 19.37 0.76
CA LEU A 223 -2.43 19.37 2.00
C LEU A 223 -0.91 19.22 1.78
N TYR A 224 -0.45 18.47 0.78
CA TYR A 224 0.98 18.24 0.49
C TYR A 224 1.73 19.54 0.17
N LYS A 225 1.05 20.54 -0.41
CA LYS A 225 1.63 21.88 -0.66
C LYS A 225 1.79 22.73 0.61
N ASN A 226 1.25 22.28 1.76
CA ASN A 226 1.13 23.07 2.99
C ASN A 226 1.61 22.34 4.26
N GLU A 227 1.69 21.00 4.28
CA GLU A 227 1.93 20.19 5.49
C GLU A 227 2.88 19.00 5.30
N MET A 228 3.61 18.65 6.36
CA MET A 228 4.48 17.45 6.42
C MET A 228 3.79 16.18 6.97
N TRP A 229 2.52 16.26 7.41
CA TRP A 229 1.81 15.14 8.06
C TRP A 229 1.16 14.17 7.05
N TRP A 230 1.98 13.39 6.33
CA TRP A 230 1.52 12.71 5.11
C TRP A 230 0.81 11.35 5.27
N ASN A 231 0.83 10.69 6.44
CA ASN A 231 0.33 9.30 6.57
C ASN A 231 -0.79 9.13 7.62
N GLY A 232 -2.03 9.07 7.13
CA GLY A 232 -3.22 8.68 7.88
C GLY A 232 -3.96 7.55 7.14
N SER A 233 -4.64 6.68 7.87
CA SER A 233 -5.43 5.58 7.31
C SER A 233 -6.72 5.38 8.10
N THR A 234 -7.75 4.84 7.46
CA THR A 234 -9.09 4.58 8.05
C THR A 234 -9.04 3.93 9.45
N SER A 235 -8.04 3.08 9.73
CA SER A 235 -7.87 2.35 10.98
C SER A 235 -7.04 3.08 12.05
N ARG A 236 -6.49 4.28 11.78
CA ARG A 236 -5.75 5.09 12.77
C ARG A 236 -6.73 5.75 13.73
N ASN A 237 -6.61 5.48 15.03
CA ASN A 237 -7.34 6.25 16.05
C ASN A 237 -6.58 7.56 16.34
N HIS A 238 -7.28 8.69 16.29
CA HIS A 238 -6.73 10.01 16.58
C HIS A 238 -7.07 10.45 18.00
N LEU A 239 -6.16 10.15 18.94
CA LEU A 239 -6.29 10.43 20.38
C LEU A 239 -5.40 11.60 20.86
N GLN A 240 -4.81 12.35 19.93
CA GLN A 240 -3.93 13.49 20.18
C GLN A 240 -4.24 14.60 19.17
N TYR A 241 -4.07 15.86 19.55
CA TYR A 241 -4.23 16.98 18.62
C TYR A 241 -3.00 17.16 17.72
N MET A 242 -3.22 17.31 16.41
CA MET A 242 -2.16 17.50 15.43
C MET A 242 -2.07 18.99 15.01
N PRO A 243 -0.88 19.63 15.07
CA PRO A 243 -0.71 20.99 14.59
C PRO A 243 -0.80 21.04 13.07
N GLY A 244 -1.78 21.79 12.56
CA GLY A 244 -1.85 22.18 11.15
C GLY A 244 -0.86 23.31 10.80
N PRO A 245 -0.84 23.81 9.55
CA PRO A 245 0.13 24.77 9.07
C PRO A 245 -0.09 26.18 9.65
N ALA A 246 -1.32 26.48 10.07
CA ALA A 246 -1.67 27.65 10.89
C ALA A 246 -1.52 27.40 12.41
N GLY A 247 -0.66 26.45 12.80
CA GLY A 247 -0.41 26.03 14.17
C GLY A 247 -1.62 25.37 14.86
N MET A 248 -1.46 25.08 16.15
CA MET A 248 -2.56 24.65 17.01
C MET A 248 -3.61 25.76 17.20
N PRO A 249 -4.91 25.44 17.26
CA PRO A 249 -5.93 26.40 17.68
C PRO A 249 -5.82 26.67 19.19
N ASN A 250 -6.38 27.80 19.62
CA ASN A 250 -6.68 28.04 21.03
C ASN A 250 -7.80 27.08 21.48
N LEU A 251 -7.41 25.92 22.02
CA LEU A 251 -8.35 24.85 22.39
C LEU A 251 -9.44 25.31 23.37
N LYS A 252 -9.13 26.28 24.24
CA LYS A 252 -10.10 26.80 25.22
C LYS A 252 -11.15 27.70 24.57
N GLU A 253 -10.72 28.62 23.70
CA GLU A 253 -11.64 29.45 22.91
C GLU A 253 -12.49 28.60 21.96
N LEU A 254 -11.95 27.48 21.47
CA LEU A 254 -12.69 26.49 20.71
C LEU A 254 -13.68 25.68 21.58
N GLU A 255 -13.33 25.31 22.82
CA GLU A 255 -14.26 24.72 23.80
C GLU A 255 -15.44 25.65 24.10
N ASP A 256 -15.16 26.94 24.33
CA ASP A 256 -16.17 27.98 24.56
C ASP A 256 -17.06 28.17 23.31
N LEU A 257 -16.46 28.20 22.11
CA LEU A 257 -17.17 28.33 20.82
C LEU A 257 -18.03 27.09 20.49
N MET A 258 -17.62 25.91 20.93
CA MET A 258 -18.39 24.67 20.84
C MET A 258 -19.53 24.59 21.87
N GLY A 259 -19.86 25.67 22.59
CA GLY A 259 -20.91 25.70 23.61
C GLY A 259 -22.29 25.21 23.14
N TYR A 260 -22.89 24.29 23.92
CA TYR A 260 -24.18 23.60 23.65
C TYR A 260 -24.19 22.64 22.42
N PRO A 261 -24.80 21.44 22.51
CA PRO A 261 -25.32 20.77 23.70
C PRO A 261 -24.21 20.26 24.63
N ASN A 262 -24.61 19.63 25.75
CA ASN A 262 -23.83 19.67 27.00
C ASN A 262 -22.81 18.53 27.17
N GLY A 263 -22.45 17.80 26.10
CA GLY A 263 -21.52 16.66 26.17
C GLY A 263 -22.07 15.42 26.91
N SER A 264 -23.32 15.48 27.40
CA SER A 264 -24.06 14.34 27.90
C SER A 264 -24.10 13.23 26.84
N LYS A 265 -23.80 11.98 27.25
CA LYS A 265 -23.95 10.82 26.36
C LYS A 265 -25.40 10.76 25.88
N TYR A 266 -25.58 10.55 24.57
CA TYR A 266 -26.89 10.19 24.05
C TYR A 266 -27.35 8.91 24.75
N VAL A 267 -28.62 8.86 25.15
CA VAL A 267 -29.20 7.64 25.73
C VAL A 267 -29.72 6.81 24.57
N ASP A 268 -29.09 5.66 24.32
CA ASP A 268 -29.69 4.64 23.45
C ASP A 268 -31.06 4.28 24.02
N GLN A 269 -32.13 4.69 23.34
CA GLN A 269 -33.49 4.45 23.79
C GLN A 269 -33.84 2.96 23.65
N GLU A 270 -33.51 2.18 24.69
CA GLU A 270 -34.19 0.90 24.95
C GLU A 270 -35.70 1.12 24.82
N CYS A 271 -36.35 0.37 23.95
CA CYS A 271 -37.74 0.60 23.57
C CYS A 271 -38.73 0.21 24.69
N LYS A 272 -38.85 1.08 25.71
CA LYS A 272 -39.73 0.94 26.87
C LYS A 272 -41.16 1.35 26.51
N LEU A 273 -41.84 0.49 25.76
CA LEU A 273 -43.28 0.63 25.49
C LEU A 273 -44.10 0.53 26.78
N PRO A 274 -45.11 1.40 27.01
CA PRO A 274 -45.98 1.33 28.18
C PRO A 274 -46.87 0.07 28.19
N ARG A 275 -47.16 -0.46 29.38
CA ARG A 275 -48.19 -1.49 29.55
C ARG A 275 -49.59 -0.86 29.55
N VAL A 276 -50.37 -1.16 28.50
CA VAL A 276 -51.84 -1.01 28.50
C VAL A 276 -52.46 -2.37 28.13
N SER A 277 -53.73 -2.57 28.46
CA SER A 277 -54.38 -3.88 28.54
C SER A 277 -54.57 -4.61 27.21
N SER A 278 -54.50 -5.94 27.30
CA SER A 278 -54.76 -6.93 26.25
C SER A 278 -56.15 -6.83 25.60
N GLN A 279 -56.20 -6.96 24.26
CA GLN A 279 -57.03 -7.98 23.58
C GLN A 279 -56.59 -8.22 22.12
N GLN A 280 -56.46 -9.51 21.77
CA GLN A 280 -56.45 -10.17 20.44
C GLN A 280 -55.98 -9.41 19.18
N ALA A 281 -54.77 -9.76 18.70
CA ALA A 281 -54.43 -9.83 17.26
C ALA A 281 -53.33 -10.90 17.02
N MET A 282 -53.19 -11.37 15.77
CA MET A 282 -52.42 -12.58 15.41
C MET A 282 -50.89 -12.48 15.57
N THR A 283 -50.23 -13.61 15.87
CA THR A 283 -48.76 -13.73 16.01
C THR A 283 -48.06 -14.21 14.74
N GLU A 284 -47.04 -13.49 14.28
CA GLU A 284 -45.90 -14.09 13.56
C GLU A 284 -44.75 -14.40 14.54
N PRO A 285 -44.00 -15.51 14.37
CA PRO A 285 -42.92 -15.88 15.26
C PRO A 285 -41.59 -15.15 14.97
N PRO A 286 -40.81 -14.78 15.99
CA PRO A 286 -39.53 -14.09 15.80
C PRO A 286 -38.49 -14.98 15.09
N ARG A 287 -37.82 -14.42 14.07
CA ARG A 287 -36.81 -15.12 13.25
C ARG A 287 -35.59 -15.51 14.08
N LYS A 288 -35.52 -16.78 14.48
CA LYS A 288 -34.39 -17.35 15.23
C LYS A 288 -33.10 -17.26 14.40
N ARG A 289 -32.08 -16.55 14.90
CA ARG A 289 -30.74 -16.51 14.29
C ARG A 289 -30.05 -17.87 14.47
N SER A 290 -29.66 -18.52 13.38
CA SER A 290 -28.97 -19.81 13.44
C SER A 290 -27.64 -19.73 14.17
N ARG A 291 -27.31 -20.72 15.03
CA ARG A 291 -25.96 -20.87 15.61
C ARG A 291 -24.98 -21.64 14.72
N ILE A 292 -25.48 -22.33 13.69
CA ILE A 292 -24.74 -23.18 12.75
C ILE A 292 -25.41 -23.01 11.37
N ALA A 293 -24.62 -22.92 10.30
CA ALA A 293 -25.11 -22.90 8.92
C ALA A 293 -25.18 -24.32 8.33
N CYS A 294 -26.08 -24.55 7.37
CA CYS A 294 -26.08 -25.81 6.61
C CYS A 294 -24.87 -25.89 5.67
N VAL A 295 -24.49 -27.10 5.25
CA VAL A 295 -23.28 -27.35 4.46
C VAL A 295 -23.32 -26.60 3.11
N SER A 296 -24.49 -26.49 2.48
CA SER A 296 -24.70 -25.74 1.23
C SER A 296 -24.51 -24.23 1.40
N CYS A 297 -25.05 -23.60 2.46
CA CYS A 297 -24.78 -22.19 2.75
C CYS A 297 -23.33 -21.94 3.20
N GLN A 298 -22.74 -22.86 3.98
CA GLN A 298 -21.37 -22.72 4.49
C GLN A 298 -20.33 -22.80 3.36
N SER A 299 -20.42 -23.81 2.49
CA SER A 299 -19.54 -23.95 1.31
C SER A 299 -19.68 -22.76 0.34
N ARG A 300 -20.92 -22.27 0.12
CA ARG A 300 -21.20 -21.10 -0.73
C ARG A 300 -20.99 -19.74 -0.04
N LYS A 301 -20.52 -19.73 1.22
CA LYS A 301 -20.31 -18.53 2.06
C LYS A 301 -21.53 -17.58 2.14
N ARG A 302 -22.75 -18.12 2.13
CA ARG A 302 -24.01 -17.36 2.23
C ARG A 302 -24.59 -17.42 3.65
N LYS A 303 -25.39 -16.41 4.01
CA LYS A 303 -26.18 -16.42 5.27
C LYS A 303 -27.10 -17.66 5.28
N CYS A 304 -27.29 -18.23 6.46
CA CYS A 304 -28.15 -19.39 6.68
C CYS A 304 -29.15 -19.08 7.79
N SER A 305 -30.39 -19.52 7.63
CA SER A 305 -31.52 -19.17 8.50
C SER A 305 -31.76 -20.16 9.64
N GLY A 306 -31.27 -21.41 9.53
CA GLY A 306 -31.25 -22.40 10.62
C GLY A 306 -32.44 -23.37 10.63
N ASP A 307 -33.42 -23.11 9.78
CA ASP A 307 -34.49 -23.99 9.33
C ASP A 307 -33.96 -25.11 8.41
N GLN A 308 -34.76 -26.17 8.21
CA GLN A 308 -34.40 -27.32 7.36
C GLN A 308 -35.59 -27.74 6.48
N PRO A 309 -35.51 -27.62 5.14
CA PRO A 309 -34.46 -26.91 4.40
C PRO A 309 -34.42 -25.42 4.78
N CYS A 310 -33.24 -24.81 4.75
CA CYS A 310 -33.14 -23.40 5.13
C CYS A 310 -33.69 -22.49 4.04
N SER A 311 -34.26 -21.33 4.39
CA SER A 311 -34.91 -20.46 3.40
C SER A 311 -34.02 -20.10 2.19
N THR A 312 -32.70 -19.97 2.39
CA THR A 312 -31.74 -19.79 1.28
C THR A 312 -31.60 -21.03 0.40
N CYS A 313 -31.47 -22.23 0.97
CA CYS A 313 -31.36 -23.45 0.17
C CYS A 313 -32.68 -23.81 -0.53
N SER A 314 -33.80 -23.54 0.13
CA SER A 314 -35.15 -23.64 -0.45
C SER A 314 -35.32 -22.71 -1.65
N GLN A 315 -34.96 -21.43 -1.51
CA GLN A 315 -35.02 -20.44 -2.61
C GLN A 315 -34.13 -20.81 -3.81
N PHE A 316 -32.97 -21.45 -3.58
CA PHE A 316 -32.06 -21.87 -4.64
C PHE A 316 -32.23 -23.34 -5.07
N GLY A 317 -33.26 -24.04 -4.61
CA GLY A 317 -33.58 -25.41 -5.03
C GLY A 317 -32.49 -26.46 -4.75
N VAL A 318 -31.69 -26.27 -3.69
CA VAL A 318 -30.54 -27.12 -3.36
C VAL A 318 -30.71 -27.85 -2.02
N ASP A 319 -30.11 -29.04 -1.93
CA ASP A 319 -30.14 -29.84 -0.70
C ASP A 319 -29.55 -29.09 0.51
N CYS A 320 -30.14 -29.36 1.67
CA CYS A 320 -29.91 -28.62 2.91
C CYS A 320 -29.81 -29.56 4.12
N HIS A 321 -28.64 -30.17 4.29
CA HIS A 321 -28.27 -30.90 5.49
C HIS A 321 -27.32 -30.08 6.41
N TYR A 322 -27.36 -30.40 7.70
CA TYR A 322 -26.49 -29.84 8.73
C TYR A 322 -25.62 -30.96 9.31
N ASP A 323 -24.29 -30.83 9.25
CA ASP A 323 -23.41 -31.79 9.92
C ASP A 323 -23.31 -31.49 11.42
N LEU A 324 -24.05 -32.27 12.21
CA LEU A 324 -24.09 -32.18 13.67
C LEU A 324 -22.98 -33.00 14.37
N GLN A 325 -22.12 -33.71 13.64
CA GLN A 325 -21.08 -34.58 14.24
C GLN A 325 -19.79 -33.83 14.60
N SER A 326 -19.51 -32.73 13.91
CA SER A 326 -18.28 -31.91 14.01
C SER A 326 -17.92 -31.31 15.39
N ARG A 327 -18.72 -31.51 16.45
CA ARG A 327 -18.59 -30.79 17.74
C ARG A 327 -18.52 -31.61 19.04
N LYS A 328 -18.37 -32.95 18.99
CA LYS A 328 -18.28 -33.80 20.20
C LYS A 328 -16.84 -34.11 20.67
N LYS A 329 -16.17 -33.14 21.31
CA LYS A 329 -15.06 -33.40 22.28
C LYS A 329 -14.76 -32.16 23.15
N LYS A 330 -14.66 -32.36 24.48
CA LYS A 330 -14.82 -31.39 25.61
C LYS A 330 -16.31 -31.08 25.89
N ASP A 331 -16.92 -31.48 27.00
CA ASP A 331 -16.42 -31.83 28.35
C ASP A 331 -17.22 -33.01 28.99
N PRO A 332 -16.78 -33.65 30.09
CA PRO A 332 -17.47 -34.79 30.68
C PRO A 332 -18.20 -34.49 32.00
N ARG A 333 -19.50 -34.87 32.10
CA ARG A 333 -20.09 -35.64 33.23
C ARG A 333 -21.60 -35.92 33.09
N THR A 334 -21.97 -37.12 33.56
CA THR A 334 -23.29 -37.56 34.09
C THR A 334 -24.55 -37.65 33.20
N LEU A 335 -25.11 -38.88 33.23
CA LEU A 335 -26.54 -39.29 33.19
C LEU A 335 -27.28 -39.44 31.84
N MET A 336 -27.42 -40.72 31.46
CA MET A 336 -28.49 -41.33 30.64
C MET A 336 -29.73 -41.63 31.52
N PRO A 337 -30.79 -42.36 31.08
CA PRO A 337 -31.22 -42.78 29.72
C PRO A 337 -32.62 -42.22 29.34
N HIS A 338 -33.16 -42.39 28.12
CA HIS A 338 -33.96 -43.54 27.61
C HIS A 338 -34.61 -43.10 26.27
N LEU A 339 -35.15 -43.95 25.36
CA LEU A 339 -34.89 -45.35 25.00
C LEU A 339 -35.56 -45.64 23.64
N GLY A 340 -34.90 -46.41 22.77
CA GLY A 340 -35.46 -47.08 21.58
C GLY A 340 -35.66 -46.22 20.31
N SER A 341 -35.90 -46.81 19.12
CA SER A 341 -35.55 -48.14 18.56
C SER A 341 -36.13 -48.21 17.13
N LEU A 342 -35.63 -49.12 16.27
CA LEU A 342 -36.08 -49.37 14.87
C LEU A 342 -35.78 -48.17 13.91
N GLY A 343 -35.42 -48.31 12.64
CA GLY A 343 -35.25 -49.44 11.71
C GLY A 343 -35.67 -48.98 10.29
N ALA A 344 -35.24 -49.51 9.14
CA ALA A 344 -34.17 -50.45 8.78
C ALA A 344 -34.00 -50.45 7.22
N LYS A 345 -32.88 -51.00 6.69
CA LYS A 345 -32.62 -51.32 5.25
C LYS A 345 -32.44 -50.11 4.29
N SER A 346 -31.75 -50.19 3.14
CA SER A 346 -30.67 -51.10 2.66
C SER A 346 -30.13 -50.65 1.28
N ARG A 347 -28.81 -50.85 1.01
CA ARG A 347 -28.20 -51.11 -0.33
C ARG A 347 -28.25 -49.98 -1.40
N ASP A 348 -27.31 -49.85 -2.36
CA ASP A 348 -26.06 -50.58 -2.69
C ASP A 348 -25.00 -49.62 -3.29
N ASP A 349 -23.75 -50.10 -3.39
CA ASP A 349 -22.63 -49.74 -4.29
C ASP A 349 -22.38 -48.31 -4.82
N SER A 350 -21.21 -47.75 -4.46
CA SER A 350 -20.07 -47.58 -5.40
C SER A 350 -18.80 -47.05 -4.72
N ALA A 351 -17.63 -47.29 -5.33
CA ALA A 351 -16.32 -47.15 -4.66
C ALA A 351 -15.59 -45.83 -4.91
N SER A 352 -14.90 -45.34 -3.87
CA SER A 352 -13.59 -44.69 -4.00
C SER A 352 -12.76 -44.91 -2.72
N LYS A 353 -11.42 -44.98 -2.83
CA LYS A 353 -10.53 -45.31 -1.71
C LYS A 353 -10.16 -44.06 -0.92
N GLY A 354 -10.33 -44.09 0.40
CA GLY A 354 -9.86 -43.01 1.27
C GLY A 354 -8.34 -42.94 1.40
N HIS A 355 -7.82 -41.75 1.70
CA HIS A 355 -6.53 -41.55 2.35
C HIS A 355 -6.75 -40.95 3.73
N SER A 356 -6.08 -41.52 4.73
CA SER A 356 -6.33 -41.21 6.14
C SER A 356 -5.54 -39.99 6.58
N HIS A 357 -6.13 -38.80 6.51
CA HIS A 357 -5.56 -37.63 7.17
C HIS A 357 -5.72 -37.73 8.69
N ALA A 358 -4.59 -37.77 9.40
CA ALA A 358 -4.55 -37.60 10.84
C ALA A 358 -4.88 -36.12 11.23
N PRO A 359 -5.32 -35.85 12.47
CA PRO A 359 -5.70 -34.50 12.88
C PRO A 359 -4.47 -33.58 13.01
N LEU A 360 -4.53 -32.38 12.44
CA LEU A 360 -3.52 -31.35 12.70
C LEU A 360 -3.64 -30.81 14.13
N GLY A 361 -2.49 -30.65 14.79
CA GLY A 361 -2.32 -29.81 15.97
C GLY A 361 -1.95 -28.37 15.59
N ASP A 362 -1.60 -27.55 16.59
CA ASP A 362 -1.19 -26.16 16.39
C ASP A 362 -0.08 -25.99 15.34
N SER A 363 -0.17 -24.92 14.54
CA SER A 363 0.86 -24.56 13.56
C SER A 363 0.84 -23.07 13.22
N ASN A 364 1.68 -22.29 13.91
CA ASN A 364 2.13 -20.96 13.49
C ASN A 364 3.14 -21.05 12.32
N GLY A 365 2.95 -21.99 11.40
CA GLY A 365 3.82 -22.25 10.25
C GLY A 365 3.27 -21.62 8.97
N ILE A 366 4.16 -21.24 8.04
CA ILE A 366 3.74 -20.89 6.69
C ILE A 366 3.45 -22.18 5.92
N HIS A 367 2.28 -22.26 5.28
CA HIS A 367 2.02 -23.28 4.27
C HIS A 367 2.97 -23.05 3.09
N LEU A 368 3.67 -24.09 2.64
CA LEU A 368 4.75 -24.00 1.63
C LEU A 368 4.35 -23.27 0.34
N SER A 369 3.05 -23.34 0.00
CA SER A 369 2.44 -22.70 -1.17
C SER A 369 1.90 -21.28 -0.95
N SER A 370 2.20 -20.63 0.18
CA SER A 370 1.90 -19.21 0.34
C SER A 370 2.80 -18.37 -0.56
N LEU A 371 2.24 -17.41 -1.30
CA LEU A 371 3.03 -16.48 -2.13
C LEU A 371 4.06 -15.71 -1.29
N GLU A 372 3.77 -15.46 0.00
CA GLU A 372 4.69 -14.82 0.94
C GLU A 372 5.90 -15.69 1.35
N ALA A 373 5.94 -16.99 1.01
CA ALA A 373 6.99 -17.91 1.47
C ALA A 373 8.41 -17.46 1.05
N ASN A 374 8.53 -16.79 -0.09
CA ASN A 374 9.80 -16.30 -0.64
C ASN A 374 10.11 -14.84 -0.24
N SER A 375 9.17 -14.14 0.42
CA SER A 375 9.27 -12.70 0.66
C SER A 375 10.15 -12.36 1.86
N GLY A 376 11.13 -11.49 1.64
CA GLY A 376 11.96 -10.89 2.70
C GLY A 376 11.12 -10.05 3.68
N ALA A 377 10.16 -9.26 3.20
CA ALA A 377 9.27 -8.49 4.06
C ALA A 377 8.43 -9.39 4.98
N ALA A 378 7.88 -10.48 4.43
CA ALA A 378 7.10 -11.43 5.23
C ALA A 378 7.96 -12.18 6.24
N PHE A 379 9.26 -12.38 5.99
CA PHE A 379 10.20 -12.89 6.99
C PHE A 379 10.49 -11.86 8.09
N VAL A 380 10.79 -10.60 7.73
CA VAL A 380 11.08 -9.51 8.68
C VAL A 380 9.89 -9.27 9.62
N ARG A 381 8.66 -9.20 9.09
CA ARG A 381 7.44 -9.06 9.90
C ARG A 381 7.25 -10.23 10.87
N ARG A 382 7.55 -11.47 10.44
CA ARG A 382 7.50 -12.66 11.32
C ARG A 382 8.61 -12.69 12.37
N LEU A 383 9.77 -12.08 12.10
CA LEU A 383 10.82 -11.88 13.10
C LEU A 383 10.37 -10.87 14.15
N GLY A 384 9.86 -9.71 13.71
CA GLY A 384 9.27 -8.69 14.59
C GLY A 384 8.19 -9.26 15.51
N LEU A 385 7.17 -9.92 14.93
CA LEU A 385 6.10 -10.60 15.69
C LEU A 385 6.58 -11.69 16.67
N LYS A 386 7.82 -12.20 16.52
CA LYS A 386 8.43 -13.16 17.45
C LYS A 386 9.27 -12.50 18.54
N ILE A 387 9.64 -11.23 18.39
CA ILE A 387 10.39 -10.43 19.37
C ILE A 387 9.42 -9.58 20.19
N ASP A 388 8.59 -8.78 19.51
CA ASP A 388 7.52 -7.95 20.09
C ASP A 388 6.24 -8.12 19.25
N PRO A 389 5.22 -8.84 19.74
CA PRO A 389 3.95 -9.03 19.02
C PRO A 389 3.08 -7.77 18.93
N ALA A 390 3.27 -6.77 19.79
CA ALA A 390 2.47 -5.56 19.83
C ALA A 390 2.99 -4.53 18.81
N ASN A 391 4.30 -4.30 18.81
CA ASN A 391 4.95 -3.25 18.03
C ASN A 391 5.62 -3.77 16.75
N ALA A 392 5.22 -4.95 16.27
CA ALA A 392 5.84 -5.59 15.12
C ALA A 392 5.70 -4.73 13.84
N PRO A 393 6.79 -4.50 13.08
CA PRO A 393 6.73 -3.69 11.86
C PRO A 393 5.73 -4.27 10.84
N ASN A 394 5.04 -3.36 10.16
CA ASN A 394 4.16 -3.68 9.05
C ASN A 394 4.92 -4.38 7.90
N LEU A 395 4.17 -4.96 6.96
CA LEU A 395 4.75 -5.66 5.80
C LEU A 395 5.42 -4.65 4.84
N HIS A 396 6.66 -4.29 5.12
CA HIS A 396 7.42 -3.29 4.36
C HIS A 396 8.71 -3.86 3.76
N LEU A 397 9.10 -3.35 2.59
CA LEU A 397 10.25 -3.81 1.81
C LEU A 397 11.49 -2.93 2.07
N PHE A 398 11.89 -2.88 3.34
CA PHE A 398 13.13 -2.24 3.79
C PHE A 398 14.31 -2.68 2.92
N ALA A 399 15.12 -1.70 2.47
CA ALA A 399 16.27 -1.91 1.59
C ALA A 399 15.95 -2.74 0.32
N TRP A 400 14.79 -2.53 -0.30
CA TRP A 400 14.45 -3.09 -1.62
C TRP A 400 15.52 -2.77 -2.69
N ASN A 401 16.00 -1.54 -2.68
CA ASN A 401 17.12 -0.98 -3.44
C ASN A 401 17.67 0.22 -2.66
N VAL A 402 18.53 1.05 -3.28
CA VAL A 402 19.12 2.24 -2.63
C VAL A 402 18.17 3.45 -2.59
N GLY A 403 16.92 3.33 -3.04
CA GLY A 403 15.90 4.38 -3.01
C GLY A 403 15.69 5.12 -4.33
N ALA A 404 14.72 6.05 -4.31
CA ALA A 404 14.41 6.89 -5.45
C ALA A 404 15.54 7.89 -5.74
N ARG A 405 15.94 8.00 -7.01
CA ARG A 405 16.98 8.94 -7.43
C ARG A 405 16.37 10.32 -7.68
N HIS A 406 16.26 11.11 -6.61
CA HIS A 406 15.84 12.51 -6.68
C HIS A 406 16.92 13.37 -7.35
N PRO A 407 16.54 14.42 -8.11
CA PRO A 407 17.49 15.41 -8.61
C PRO A 407 18.03 16.27 -7.46
N SER A 408 19.28 16.72 -7.57
CA SER A 408 19.93 17.58 -6.56
C SER A 408 19.28 18.96 -6.36
N GLN A 409 18.35 19.35 -7.24
CA GLN A 409 17.54 20.58 -7.17
C GLN A 409 16.13 20.33 -7.73
N PRO A 410 15.07 20.97 -7.19
CA PRO A 410 13.71 20.84 -7.69
C PRO A 410 13.50 21.63 -8.99
N THR A 411 13.79 21.02 -10.14
CA THR A 411 13.61 21.62 -11.46
C THR A 411 12.13 21.67 -11.87
N LEU A 412 11.57 22.88 -11.96
CA LEU A 412 10.20 23.15 -12.42
C LEU A 412 10.02 22.91 -13.94
N SER A 413 10.01 21.65 -14.37
CA SER A 413 9.40 21.21 -15.64
C SER A 413 9.28 19.69 -15.74
N SER A 414 8.13 19.15 -15.36
CA SER A 414 7.61 17.90 -15.94
C SER A 414 6.70 18.25 -17.13
N THR A 415 7.28 18.88 -18.15
CA THR A 415 6.55 19.23 -19.38
C THR A 415 6.11 17.95 -20.08
N ILE A 416 4.83 17.88 -20.45
CA ILE A 416 4.27 16.76 -21.23
C ILE A 416 4.72 16.95 -22.69
N GLY A 417 6.00 16.68 -22.93
CA GLY A 417 6.62 16.71 -24.24
C GLY A 417 6.20 15.52 -25.11
N ARG A 418 6.52 15.63 -26.40
CA ARG A 418 6.67 14.44 -27.26
C ARG A 418 8.06 13.86 -27.00
N PRO A 419 8.26 12.54 -27.17
CA PRO A 419 9.58 11.95 -27.12
C PRO A 419 10.51 12.60 -28.14
N THR A 420 11.75 12.84 -27.73
CA THR A 420 12.78 13.54 -28.48
C THR A 420 13.88 12.57 -28.96
N PRO A 421 14.52 12.84 -30.10
CA PRO A 421 15.72 12.12 -30.54
C PRO A 421 16.79 12.07 -29.45
N VAL A 422 17.40 10.90 -29.19
CA VAL A 422 18.46 10.78 -28.17
C VAL A 422 19.67 11.68 -28.45
N VAL A 423 19.89 11.99 -29.74
CA VAL A 423 20.96 12.86 -30.24
C VAL A 423 20.79 14.33 -29.84
N ASP A 424 19.57 14.74 -29.46
CA ASP A 424 19.24 16.09 -28.97
C ASP A 424 19.38 16.18 -27.44
N ILE A 425 19.59 15.05 -26.74
CA ILE A 425 19.69 14.95 -25.28
C ILE A 425 21.15 14.80 -24.82
N ILE A 426 21.97 14.04 -25.54
CA ILE A 426 23.37 13.75 -25.21
C ILE A 426 24.27 13.73 -26.46
N SER A 427 25.56 14.06 -26.29
CA SER A 427 26.53 13.98 -27.39
C SER A 427 26.90 12.52 -27.72
N GLN A 428 27.50 12.30 -28.90
CA GLN A 428 28.01 10.99 -29.27
C GLN A 428 29.17 10.53 -28.36
N GLU A 429 29.95 11.47 -27.83
CA GLU A 429 31.06 11.20 -26.91
C GLU A 429 30.53 10.76 -25.54
N ASP A 430 29.53 11.47 -25.00
CA ASP A 430 28.83 11.08 -23.77
C ASP A 430 28.18 9.70 -23.93
N MET A 431 27.42 9.47 -25.01
CA MET A 431 26.80 8.18 -25.30
C MET A 431 27.85 7.04 -25.34
N ARG A 432 29.02 7.26 -25.95
CA ARG A 432 30.11 6.28 -26.01
C ARG A 432 30.75 6.03 -24.65
N SER A 433 30.92 7.08 -23.83
CA SER A 433 31.44 6.99 -22.47
C SER A 433 30.48 6.21 -21.56
N LEU A 434 29.20 6.63 -21.52
CA LEU A 434 28.13 6.01 -20.74
C LEU A 434 27.88 4.55 -21.15
N ALA A 435 27.92 4.23 -22.45
CA ALA A 435 27.84 2.85 -22.93
C ALA A 435 29.06 2.01 -22.49
N THR A 436 30.25 2.60 -22.40
CA THR A 436 31.44 1.88 -21.88
C THR A 436 31.26 1.53 -20.41
N VAL A 437 30.70 2.43 -19.59
CA VAL A 437 30.34 2.14 -18.18
C VAL A 437 29.27 1.04 -18.08
N PHE A 438 28.26 1.02 -18.95
CA PHE A 438 27.29 -0.07 -19.03
C PHE A 438 27.96 -1.43 -19.31
N PHE A 439 28.88 -1.49 -20.29
CA PHE A 439 29.62 -2.71 -20.61
C PHE A 439 30.65 -3.13 -19.54
N GLU A 440 31.05 -2.22 -18.64
CA GLU A 440 31.93 -2.54 -17.51
C GLU A 440 31.16 -2.99 -16.27
N LYS A 441 30.02 -2.35 -15.94
CA LYS A 441 29.32 -2.52 -14.65
C LYS A 441 28.00 -3.30 -14.70
N VAL A 442 27.39 -3.45 -15.88
CA VAL A 442 26.03 -4.02 -16.04
C VAL A 442 26.02 -5.26 -16.93
N ASP A 443 26.60 -5.15 -18.14
CA ASP A 443 26.69 -6.27 -19.08
C ASP A 443 27.35 -7.54 -18.53
N PRO A 444 28.41 -7.49 -17.68
CA PRO A 444 29.03 -8.71 -17.14
C PRO A 444 28.11 -9.59 -16.27
N CYS A 445 26.94 -9.07 -15.86
CA CYS A 445 25.93 -9.78 -15.05
C CYS A 445 24.65 -10.08 -15.84
N TYR A 446 24.18 -9.11 -16.65
CA TYR A 446 22.91 -9.18 -17.39
C TYR A 446 23.05 -9.62 -18.86
N GLY A 447 24.18 -9.33 -19.53
CA GLY A 447 24.62 -9.98 -20.76
C GLY A 447 23.77 -9.89 -22.04
N PHE A 448 22.68 -9.12 -22.11
CA PHE A 448 21.67 -9.23 -23.18
C PHE A 448 21.82 -8.27 -24.37
N ILE A 449 22.88 -7.46 -24.43
CA ILE A 449 23.13 -6.52 -25.54
C ILE A 449 24.51 -6.83 -26.13
N ASP A 450 24.60 -6.96 -27.46
CA ASP A 450 25.89 -7.08 -28.13
C ASP A 450 26.63 -5.72 -28.17
N ARG A 451 27.94 -5.78 -27.87
CA ARG A 451 28.80 -4.59 -27.73
C ARG A 451 29.06 -3.91 -29.06
N ASP A 452 29.47 -4.66 -30.07
CA ASP A 452 29.91 -4.08 -31.34
C ASP A 452 28.70 -3.60 -32.16
N SER A 453 27.57 -4.31 -32.09
CA SER A 453 26.28 -3.87 -32.61
C SER A 453 25.82 -2.55 -31.97
N LEU A 454 25.91 -2.38 -30.64
CA LEU A 454 25.54 -1.13 -30.00
C LEU A 454 26.46 0.03 -30.41
N PHE A 455 27.79 -0.15 -30.39
CA PHE A 455 28.71 0.92 -30.82
C PHE A 455 28.59 1.24 -32.32
N ASN A 456 28.24 0.27 -33.17
CA ASN A 456 27.91 0.49 -34.58
C ASN A 456 26.61 1.30 -34.74
N ARG A 457 25.54 0.93 -34.02
CA ARG A 457 24.27 1.70 -34.02
C ARG A 457 24.45 3.11 -33.46
N VAL A 458 25.23 3.33 -32.39
CA VAL A 458 25.62 4.67 -31.90
C VAL A 458 26.43 5.44 -32.95
N SER A 459 27.29 4.78 -33.72
CA SER A 459 28.05 5.43 -34.80
C SER A 459 27.12 5.92 -35.90
N LYS A 460 26.14 5.11 -36.32
CA LYS A 460 25.15 5.46 -37.34
C LYS A 460 24.10 6.47 -36.89
N ARG A 461 23.71 6.46 -35.61
CA ARG A 461 22.59 7.27 -35.08
C ARG A 461 22.90 8.77 -35.01
N TRP A 462 24.17 9.14 -34.86
CA TRP A 462 24.68 10.52 -34.86
C TRP A 462 25.23 10.96 -36.24
N LEU A 463 25.06 10.16 -37.31
CA LEU A 463 25.32 10.65 -38.67
C LEU A 463 24.25 11.69 -39.07
N PRO A 464 24.57 12.65 -39.96
CA PRO A 464 23.58 13.57 -40.51
C PRO A 464 22.41 12.81 -41.16
N PRO A 465 21.13 13.22 -40.96
CA PRO A 465 19.96 12.56 -41.55
C PRO A 465 19.93 12.49 -43.09
N SER A 466 20.83 13.21 -43.76
CA SER A 466 21.04 13.17 -45.22
C SER A 466 22.01 12.08 -45.69
N SER A 467 22.52 11.23 -44.79
CA SER A 467 23.40 10.11 -45.13
C SER A 467 22.63 8.79 -45.21
N ASP A 468 22.78 8.06 -46.31
CA ASP A 468 22.18 6.73 -46.53
C ASP A 468 22.60 5.68 -45.47
N ALA A 469 23.67 5.94 -44.72
CA ALA A 469 24.17 5.09 -43.64
C ALA A 469 23.64 5.49 -42.24
N ALA A 470 22.89 6.59 -42.12
CA ALA A 470 22.37 7.08 -40.85
C ALA A 470 21.26 6.16 -40.31
N LEU A 471 21.26 5.95 -38.99
CA LEU A 471 20.13 5.30 -38.32
C LEU A 471 19.09 6.36 -37.99
N ALA A 472 17.87 6.20 -38.52
CA ALA A 472 16.75 7.10 -38.26
C ALA A 472 16.31 7.05 -36.78
N TYR A 473 15.58 8.08 -36.35
CA TYR A 473 14.86 8.06 -35.06
C TYR A 473 13.83 6.93 -35.04
N GLY A 474 13.78 6.16 -33.95
CA GLY A 474 12.83 5.07 -33.80
C GLY A 474 12.95 4.37 -32.44
N PRO A 475 12.37 3.16 -32.27
CA PRO A 475 12.36 2.45 -30.99
C PRO A 475 13.74 2.24 -30.35
N TYR A 476 14.80 2.14 -31.14
CA TYR A 476 16.16 1.97 -30.63
C TYR A 476 16.69 3.19 -29.87
N ASP A 477 16.14 4.39 -30.06
CA ASP A 477 16.45 5.54 -29.21
C ASP A 477 16.13 5.25 -27.73
N ALA A 478 15.12 4.42 -27.43
CA ALA A 478 14.84 3.98 -26.05
C ALA A 478 15.90 3.02 -25.48
N VAL A 479 16.51 2.18 -26.32
CA VAL A 479 17.64 1.32 -25.93
C VAL A 479 18.85 2.19 -25.60
N LEU A 480 19.14 3.19 -26.45
CA LEU A 480 20.22 4.15 -26.23
C LEU A 480 20.00 4.99 -24.97
N CYS A 481 18.78 5.52 -24.76
CA CYS A 481 18.41 6.21 -23.53
C CYS A 481 18.55 5.32 -22.28
N GLY A 482 18.13 4.05 -22.35
CA GLY A 482 18.26 3.10 -21.25
C GLY A 482 19.73 2.77 -20.90
N VAL A 483 20.57 2.53 -21.91
CA VAL A 483 22.01 2.30 -21.72
C VAL A 483 22.71 3.55 -21.18
N ALA A 484 22.37 4.74 -21.67
CA ALA A 484 22.91 6.01 -21.17
C ALA A 484 22.47 6.29 -19.72
N ALA A 485 21.20 6.04 -19.37
CA ALA A 485 20.71 6.16 -17.99
C ALA A 485 21.43 5.19 -17.03
N PHE A 486 21.71 3.95 -17.46
CA PHE A 486 22.57 3.05 -16.70
C PHE A 486 24.01 3.57 -16.57
N GLY A 487 24.57 4.17 -17.62
CA GLY A 487 25.89 4.83 -17.54
C GLY A 487 25.91 5.95 -16.48
N TYR A 488 24.86 6.78 -16.39
CA TYR A 488 24.75 7.80 -15.35
C TYR A 488 24.59 7.19 -13.95
N LEU A 489 23.69 6.21 -13.79
CA LEU A 489 23.43 5.47 -12.55
C LEU A 489 24.70 4.86 -11.95
N PHE A 490 25.58 4.32 -12.80
CA PHE A 490 26.84 3.69 -12.41
C PHE A 490 28.05 4.63 -12.39
N SER A 491 27.86 5.91 -12.73
CA SER A 491 28.88 6.96 -12.62
C SER A 491 28.60 7.95 -11.48
N HIS A 492 27.33 8.17 -11.10
CA HIS A 492 26.91 9.24 -10.17
C HIS A 492 26.02 8.72 -9.03
N ARG A 493 26.35 9.10 -7.79
CA ARG A 493 25.57 8.75 -6.58
C ARG A 493 24.17 9.37 -6.58
N GLN A 494 24.04 10.61 -7.09
CA GLN A 494 22.77 11.33 -7.26
C GLN A 494 22.34 11.35 -8.73
N ALA A 495 21.05 11.58 -9.01
CA ALA A 495 20.57 11.71 -10.39
C ALA A 495 21.02 13.03 -11.03
N THR A 496 21.46 12.95 -12.28
CA THR A 496 21.58 14.15 -13.14
C THR A 496 20.23 14.47 -13.79
N PRO A 497 19.93 15.74 -14.14
CA PRO A 497 18.74 16.08 -14.91
C PRO A 497 18.66 15.30 -16.23
N THR A 498 19.81 15.09 -16.89
CA THR A 498 19.95 14.31 -18.13
C THR A 498 19.59 12.84 -17.93
N GLU A 499 20.00 12.21 -16.83
CA GLU A 499 19.61 10.83 -16.49
C GLU A 499 18.09 10.70 -16.38
N LEU A 500 17.44 11.63 -15.67
CA LEU A 500 15.98 11.64 -15.53
C LEU A 500 15.27 11.89 -16.87
N GLN A 501 15.78 12.82 -17.69
CA GLN A 501 15.27 13.09 -19.03
C GLN A 501 15.40 11.86 -19.95
N LEU A 502 16.51 11.14 -19.90
CA LEU A 502 16.70 9.91 -20.70
C LEU A 502 15.74 8.79 -20.27
N VAL A 503 15.52 8.60 -18.96
CA VAL A 503 14.58 7.60 -18.43
C VAL A 503 13.14 7.91 -18.83
N GLU A 504 12.75 9.19 -18.77
CA GLU A 504 11.42 9.65 -19.19
C GLU A 504 11.24 9.61 -20.71
N ASN A 505 12.27 9.96 -21.49
CA ASN A 505 12.24 9.84 -22.94
C ASN A 505 12.10 8.37 -23.39
N ALA A 506 12.85 7.46 -22.76
CA ALA A 506 12.69 6.03 -22.98
C ALA A 506 11.26 5.56 -22.64
N ARG A 507 10.65 6.07 -21.56
CA ARG A 507 9.24 5.79 -21.23
C ARG A 507 8.29 6.23 -22.35
N GLN A 508 8.43 7.47 -22.81
CA GLN A 508 7.57 8.07 -23.83
C GLN A 508 7.68 7.39 -25.20
N ILE A 509 8.82 6.77 -25.51
CA ILE A 509 8.99 5.92 -26.71
C ILE A 509 8.35 4.54 -26.51
N LEU A 510 8.49 3.94 -25.32
CA LEU A 510 8.14 2.54 -25.07
C LEU A 510 6.68 2.29 -24.70
N GLU A 511 6.01 3.21 -24.00
CA GLU A 511 4.63 3.01 -23.54
C GLU A 511 3.57 3.06 -24.66
N PRO A 512 3.65 3.94 -25.67
CA PRO A 512 2.72 3.93 -26.80
C PRO A 512 2.74 2.62 -27.61
N ALA A 513 3.86 1.88 -27.58
CA ALA A 513 3.96 0.58 -28.27
C ALA A 513 3.01 -0.47 -27.70
N LEU A 514 2.64 -0.38 -26.40
CA LEU A 514 1.65 -1.27 -25.77
C LEU A 514 0.22 -1.08 -26.32
N LEU A 515 -0.05 0.04 -27.00
CA LEU A 515 -1.35 0.40 -27.57
C LEU A 515 -1.39 0.29 -29.09
N SER A 516 -0.32 -0.20 -29.72
CA SER A 516 -0.24 -0.35 -31.18
C SER A 516 -0.76 -1.71 -31.63
N GLU A 517 -1.52 -1.72 -32.72
CA GLU A 517 -1.91 -2.95 -33.44
C GLU A 517 -0.75 -3.56 -34.27
N THR A 518 0.44 -2.93 -34.24
CA THR A 518 1.62 -3.35 -35.01
C THR A 518 2.47 -4.37 -34.23
N THR A 519 3.08 -5.33 -34.92
CA THR A 519 4.05 -6.28 -34.36
C THR A 519 5.20 -5.54 -33.66
N LEU A 520 5.38 -5.79 -32.36
CA LEU A 520 6.45 -5.21 -31.55
C LEU A 520 7.83 -5.67 -32.05
N SER A 521 8.77 -4.73 -32.23
CA SER A 521 10.15 -5.07 -32.61
C SER A 521 11.00 -5.49 -31.40
N VAL A 522 12.10 -6.21 -31.67
CA VAL A 522 13.04 -6.65 -30.63
C VAL A 522 13.68 -5.47 -29.90
N ASP A 523 13.89 -4.35 -30.60
CA ASP A 523 14.40 -3.11 -30.01
C ASP A 523 13.45 -2.54 -28.94
N VAL A 524 12.12 -2.65 -29.12
CA VAL A 524 11.14 -2.28 -28.08
C VAL A 524 11.31 -3.19 -26.86
N VAL A 525 11.41 -4.50 -27.05
CA VAL A 525 11.58 -5.47 -25.94
C VAL A 525 12.90 -5.21 -25.20
N MET A 526 14.00 -4.96 -25.91
CA MET A 526 15.30 -4.61 -25.32
C MET A 526 15.22 -3.32 -24.48
N GLY A 527 14.49 -2.31 -24.97
CA GLY A 527 14.18 -1.09 -24.20
C GLY A 527 13.36 -1.37 -22.94
N TRP A 528 12.36 -2.25 -23.00
CA TRP A 528 11.58 -2.66 -21.84
C TRP A 528 12.39 -3.50 -20.82
N VAL A 529 13.31 -4.36 -21.26
CA VAL A 529 14.25 -5.05 -20.37
C VAL A 529 15.12 -4.04 -19.61
N LEU A 530 15.69 -3.05 -20.31
CA LEU A 530 16.43 -1.94 -19.68
C LEU A 530 15.55 -1.14 -18.70
N ARG A 531 14.30 -0.83 -19.08
CA ARG A 531 13.34 -0.10 -18.23
C ARG A 531 13.03 -0.86 -16.93
N VAL A 532 12.69 -2.14 -16.99
CA VAL A 532 12.44 -2.97 -15.78
C VAL A 532 13.70 -3.09 -14.92
N ALA A 533 14.85 -3.33 -15.54
CA ALA A 533 16.13 -3.46 -14.84
C ALA A 533 16.55 -2.16 -14.12
N TYR A 534 16.31 -1.00 -14.72
CA TYR A 534 16.56 0.31 -14.11
C TYR A 534 15.59 0.55 -12.95
N LEU A 535 14.28 0.37 -13.17
CA LEU A 535 13.25 0.54 -12.12
C LEU A 535 13.48 -0.39 -10.91
N ARG A 536 14.04 -1.60 -11.11
CA ARG A 536 14.45 -2.48 -10.00
C ARG A 536 15.45 -1.79 -9.06
N MET A 537 16.35 -0.96 -9.58
CA MET A 537 17.41 -0.29 -8.81
C MET A 537 17.00 1.10 -8.28
N THR A 538 16.02 1.77 -8.90
CA THR A 538 15.76 3.22 -8.69
C THR A 538 14.32 3.61 -8.38
N ALA A 539 13.36 2.67 -8.41
CA ALA A 539 11.94 2.96 -8.23
C ALA A 539 11.26 2.10 -7.15
N SER A 540 9.98 2.36 -6.91
CA SER A 540 9.17 1.61 -5.95
C SER A 540 8.96 0.16 -6.39
N PRO A 541 8.80 -0.79 -5.44
CA PRO A 541 8.61 -2.21 -5.76
C PRO A 541 7.44 -2.47 -6.70
N TYR A 542 6.31 -1.78 -6.50
CA TYR A 542 5.10 -1.95 -7.30
C TYR A 542 5.28 -1.49 -8.76
N ALA A 543 5.96 -0.37 -8.98
CA ALA A 543 6.25 0.11 -10.33
C ALA A 543 7.16 -0.88 -11.08
N ALA A 544 8.21 -1.39 -10.43
CA ALA A 544 9.07 -2.42 -11.02
C ALA A 544 8.31 -3.72 -11.31
N TRP A 545 7.41 -4.16 -10.43
CA TRP A 545 6.58 -5.36 -10.61
C TRP A 545 5.63 -5.27 -11.79
N MET A 546 4.79 -4.24 -11.85
CA MET A 546 3.85 -4.04 -12.97
C MET A 546 4.58 -3.99 -14.31
N THR A 547 5.67 -3.22 -14.39
CA THR A 547 6.53 -3.13 -15.59
C THR A 547 7.09 -4.51 -15.98
N SER A 548 7.50 -5.34 -15.00
CA SER A 548 8.02 -6.69 -15.25
C SER A 548 6.94 -7.66 -15.79
N CYS A 549 5.70 -7.52 -15.33
CA CYS A 549 4.58 -8.34 -15.82
C CYS A 549 4.24 -7.97 -17.28
N SER A 550 4.19 -6.68 -17.61
CA SER A 550 4.04 -6.22 -19.00
C SER A 550 5.15 -6.74 -19.90
N LEU A 551 6.41 -6.70 -19.45
CA LEU A 551 7.56 -7.26 -20.20
C LEU A 551 7.38 -8.75 -20.51
N MET A 552 6.87 -9.56 -19.58
CA MET A 552 6.61 -10.98 -19.85
C MET A 552 5.56 -11.19 -20.94
N HIS A 553 4.49 -10.39 -20.97
CA HIS A 553 3.50 -10.44 -22.06
C HIS A 553 4.01 -9.87 -23.39
N MET A 554 4.99 -8.96 -23.38
CA MET A 554 5.67 -8.54 -24.62
C MET A 554 6.59 -9.63 -25.17
N ILE A 555 7.27 -10.41 -24.32
CA ILE A 555 8.00 -11.62 -24.72
C ILE A 555 7.04 -12.70 -25.28
N GLU A 556 5.82 -12.77 -24.76
CA GLU A 556 4.75 -13.63 -25.27
C GLU A 556 4.29 -13.17 -26.67
N ALA A 557 3.89 -11.91 -26.81
CA ALA A 557 3.39 -11.32 -28.05
C ALA A 557 4.43 -11.24 -29.19
N THR A 558 5.72 -11.14 -28.88
CA THR A 558 6.83 -11.21 -29.86
C THR A 558 7.31 -12.64 -30.13
N GLY A 559 6.75 -13.65 -29.47
CA GLY A 559 7.18 -15.04 -29.60
C GLY A 559 8.60 -15.34 -29.08
N LEU A 560 9.31 -14.37 -28.47
CA LEU A 560 10.72 -14.50 -28.07
C LEU A 560 11.01 -15.63 -27.06
N HIS A 561 9.98 -16.23 -26.48
CA HIS A 561 10.02 -17.40 -25.60
C HIS A 561 10.11 -18.76 -26.34
N LEU A 562 10.02 -18.77 -27.68
CA LEU A 562 10.10 -19.96 -28.54
C LEU A 562 11.48 -20.06 -29.23
N GLU A 563 11.95 -21.26 -29.54
CA GLU A 563 13.03 -21.44 -30.52
C GLU A 563 12.50 -21.28 -31.96
N PRO A 564 13.24 -20.64 -32.88
CA PRO A 564 12.88 -20.60 -34.30
C PRO A 564 12.88 -22.01 -34.92
N SER A 565 11.79 -22.41 -35.55
CA SER A 565 11.66 -23.72 -36.20
C SER A 565 11.67 -23.61 -37.73
N SER A 566 12.30 -24.56 -38.43
CA SER A 566 12.49 -24.45 -39.89
C SER A 566 11.27 -24.89 -40.73
N ASP A 567 10.25 -25.51 -40.12
CA ASP A 567 9.16 -26.20 -40.82
C ASP A 567 7.76 -25.58 -40.59
N THR A 568 7.64 -24.52 -39.79
CA THR A 568 6.35 -23.88 -39.47
C THR A 568 5.89 -22.92 -40.57
N VAL A 569 5.03 -23.42 -41.46
CA VAL A 569 4.41 -22.69 -42.60
C VAL A 569 3.71 -21.37 -42.19
N LEU A 570 3.40 -21.18 -40.92
CA LEU A 570 2.76 -19.97 -40.38
C LEU A 570 3.74 -18.84 -40.01
N GLU A 571 5.05 -19.10 -39.93
CA GLU A 571 6.07 -18.11 -39.49
C GLU A 571 6.69 -17.30 -40.65
N GLN A 572 6.21 -17.47 -41.89
CA GLN A 572 6.74 -16.79 -43.08
C GLN A 572 6.41 -15.28 -43.17
N HIS A 573 5.78 -14.70 -42.15
CA HIS A 573 5.46 -13.28 -42.07
C HIS A 573 5.98 -12.61 -40.78
N SER A 574 6.65 -11.46 -40.95
CA SER A 574 6.94 -10.45 -39.92
C SER A 574 7.76 -10.86 -38.69
N THR A 575 9.00 -11.31 -38.88
CA THR A 575 10.09 -11.01 -37.92
C THR A 575 11.34 -10.50 -38.63
N GLU A 576 11.97 -9.46 -38.08
CA GLU A 576 13.36 -9.13 -38.41
C GLU A 576 14.28 -10.27 -37.92
N PRO A 577 15.42 -10.55 -38.58
CA PRO A 577 16.36 -11.57 -38.17
C PRO A 577 17.05 -11.20 -36.84
N CYS A 578 16.41 -11.55 -35.73
CA CYS A 578 16.99 -11.50 -34.40
C CYS A 578 18.01 -12.63 -34.23
N ASP A 579 19.16 -12.32 -33.64
CA ASP A 579 20.13 -13.35 -33.26
C ASP A 579 19.50 -14.33 -32.22
N PRO A 580 19.61 -15.66 -32.43
CA PRO A 580 19.01 -16.64 -31.52
C PRO A 580 19.51 -16.56 -30.08
N ASP A 581 20.76 -16.12 -29.84
CA ASP A 581 21.29 -16.00 -28.49
C ASP A 581 20.82 -14.71 -27.81
N ILE A 582 20.75 -13.59 -28.53
CA ILE A 582 20.11 -12.35 -28.05
C ILE A 582 18.64 -12.62 -27.66
N ARG A 583 17.91 -13.39 -28.46
CA ARG A 583 16.54 -13.83 -28.16
C ARG A 583 16.45 -14.60 -26.83
N ARG A 584 17.27 -15.64 -26.64
CA ARG A 584 17.34 -16.42 -25.39
C ARG A 584 17.73 -15.54 -24.18
N ARG A 585 18.66 -14.60 -24.37
CA ARG A 585 19.13 -13.66 -23.35
C ARG A 585 18.04 -12.69 -22.91
N LEU A 586 17.30 -12.10 -23.86
CA LEU A 586 16.15 -11.22 -23.55
C LEU A 586 15.07 -11.96 -22.76
N PHE A 587 14.72 -13.20 -23.14
CA PHE A 587 13.75 -14.01 -22.39
C PHE A 587 14.27 -14.40 -20.99
N GLY A 588 15.53 -14.83 -20.88
CA GLY A 588 16.18 -15.14 -19.60
C GLY A 588 16.21 -13.93 -18.65
N MET A 589 16.44 -12.73 -19.20
CA MET A 589 16.47 -11.48 -18.44
C MET A 589 15.06 -11.08 -17.96
N ALA A 590 14.06 -11.18 -18.83
CA ALA A 590 12.66 -10.94 -18.48
C ALA A 590 12.17 -11.89 -17.37
N ARG A 591 12.46 -13.20 -17.50
CA ARG A 591 12.15 -14.22 -16.47
C ARG A 591 12.82 -13.90 -15.15
N HIS A 592 14.14 -13.65 -15.13
CA HIS A 592 14.86 -13.30 -13.91
C HIS A 592 14.20 -12.12 -13.19
N LEU A 593 13.96 -11.02 -13.91
CA LEU A 593 13.37 -9.81 -13.34
C LEU A 593 11.97 -10.10 -12.77
N ASN A 594 11.07 -10.73 -13.54
CA ASN A 594 9.71 -10.98 -13.07
C ASN A 594 9.64 -12.00 -11.92
N VAL A 595 10.43 -13.08 -11.96
CA VAL A 595 10.50 -14.11 -10.90
C VAL A 595 10.98 -13.49 -9.60
N TRP A 596 12.12 -12.79 -9.62
CA TRP A 596 12.75 -12.26 -8.41
C TRP A 596 11.91 -11.13 -7.79
N ILE A 597 11.43 -10.19 -8.62
CA ILE A 597 10.57 -9.09 -8.16
C ILE A 597 9.29 -9.64 -7.52
N SER A 598 8.61 -10.59 -8.17
CA SER A 598 7.37 -11.18 -7.65
C SER A 598 7.59 -11.90 -6.31
N PHE A 599 8.66 -12.69 -6.19
CA PHE A 599 8.97 -13.44 -4.97
C PHE A 599 9.33 -12.55 -3.79
N GLU A 600 10.17 -11.54 -3.99
CA GLU A 600 10.54 -10.60 -2.92
C GLU A 600 9.31 -9.83 -2.40
N LEU A 601 8.39 -9.48 -3.30
CA LEU A 601 7.08 -8.85 -3.01
C LEU A 601 6.00 -9.79 -2.45
N GLY A 602 6.21 -11.11 -2.45
CA GLY A 602 5.18 -12.08 -2.04
C GLY A 602 3.98 -12.17 -3.00
N ARG A 603 4.22 -12.06 -4.31
CA ARG A 603 3.21 -12.03 -5.38
C ARG A 603 3.40 -13.17 -6.37
N SER A 604 2.36 -13.45 -7.15
CA SER A 604 2.45 -14.33 -8.32
C SER A 604 3.35 -13.71 -9.39
N ARG A 605 4.12 -14.56 -10.06
CA ARG A 605 4.85 -14.25 -11.31
C ARG A 605 3.97 -14.53 -12.54
N VAL A 606 4.38 -14.04 -13.70
CA VAL A 606 3.85 -14.45 -15.01
C VAL A 606 4.58 -15.73 -15.46
N VAL A 607 3.84 -16.70 -15.99
CA VAL A 607 4.39 -17.97 -16.49
C VAL A 607 3.91 -18.18 -17.92
N LEU A 608 4.85 -18.17 -18.88
CA LEU A 608 4.53 -18.40 -20.29
C LEU A 608 4.50 -19.91 -20.55
N HIS A 609 3.32 -20.44 -20.86
CA HIS A 609 3.14 -21.85 -21.16
C HIS A 609 3.52 -22.16 -22.62
N GLY A 610 4.19 -23.29 -22.86
CA GLY A 610 4.65 -23.68 -24.20
C GLY A 610 5.97 -23.06 -24.67
N ALA A 611 6.66 -22.32 -23.80
CA ALA A 611 8.00 -21.79 -24.11
C ALA A 611 9.01 -22.91 -24.42
N THR A 612 9.67 -22.82 -25.59
CA THR A 612 10.65 -23.80 -26.07
C THR A 612 12.09 -23.29 -26.07
N SER A 613 12.31 -21.99 -25.78
CA SER A 613 13.64 -21.36 -25.73
C SER A 613 14.65 -22.14 -24.88
N LEU A 614 15.83 -22.38 -25.46
CA LEU A 614 16.98 -22.99 -24.80
C LEU A 614 17.67 -21.98 -23.85
N PRO A 615 18.55 -22.46 -22.94
CA PRO A 615 19.41 -21.60 -22.15
C PRO A 615 20.32 -20.71 -23.03
N PRO A 616 20.65 -19.48 -22.61
CA PRO A 616 21.67 -18.65 -23.26
C PRO A 616 23.03 -19.35 -23.41
N THR A 617 23.72 -19.07 -24.51
CA THR A 617 25.05 -19.63 -24.81
C THR A 617 26.08 -19.05 -23.84
N PRO A 618 26.81 -19.86 -23.05
CA PRO A 618 27.78 -19.35 -22.09
C PRO A 618 28.90 -18.53 -22.76
N ARG A 619 29.14 -17.30 -22.27
CA ARG A 619 30.25 -16.46 -22.75
C ARG A 619 31.61 -17.14 -22.48
N PRO A 620 32.60 -17.05 -23.41
CA PRO A 620 33.89 -17.77 -23.33
C PRO A 620 34.88 -17.24 -22.27
N THR A 621 34.37 -16.74 -21.14
CA THR A 621 35.14 -16.09 -20.06
C THR A 621 35.59 -17.05 -18.94
N GLY A 622 35.21 -18.33 -19.01
CA GLY A 622 35.67 -19.38 -18.10
C GLY A 622 35.03 -19.42 -16.70
N TYR A 623 34.13 -18.49 -16.37
CA TYR A 623 33.43 -18.42 -15.08
C TYR A 623 31.91 -18.37 -15.28
N THR A 624 31.15 -18.71 -14.22
CA THR A 624 29.69 -18.47 -14.14
C THR A 624 29.40 -16.98 -13.94
N THR A 625 29.55 -16.20 -15.01
CA THR A 625 29.40 -14.73 -15.01
C THR A 625 27.95 -14.26 -15.11
N GLU A 626 27.04 -15.09 -15.61
CA GLU A 626 25.71 -14.59 -16.01
C GLU A 626 24.63 -14.97 -15.00
N ILE A 627 23.74 -14.01 -14.68
CA ILE A 627 22.69 -14.19 -13.66
C ILE A 627 21.68 -15.29 -14.03
N PHE A 628 21.59 -15.65 -15.31
CA PHE A 628 20.77 -16.75 -15.84
C PHE A 628 21.06 -18.11 -15.16
N ASN A 629 22.30 -18.33 -14.70
CA ASN A 629 22.68 -19.57 -14.01
C ASN A 629 21.91 -19.78 -12.69
N LEU A 630 21.43 -18.71 -12.07
CA LEU A 630 20.61 -18.78 -10.85
C LEU A 630 19.11 -18.99 -11.15
N LEU A 631 18.67 -18.83 -12.40
CA LEU A 631 17.25 -18.86 -12.77
C LEU A 631 16.58 -20.24 -12.55
N PRO A 632 17.18 -21.40 -12.88
CA PRO A 632 16.53 -22.70 -12.67
C PRO A 632 16.24 -23.00 -11.19
N VAL A 633 17.18 -22.66 -10.30
CA VAL A 633 17.00 -22.78 -8.84
C VAL A 633 16.06 -21.70 -8.31
N SER A 634 16.00 -20.53 -8.94
CA SER A 634 15.00 -19.52 -8.58
C SER A 634 13.59 -20.04 -8.90
N GLU A 635 13.33 -20.46 -10.14
CA GLU A 635 12.00 -20.89 -10.58
C GLU A 635 11.52 -22.17 -9.90
N SER A 636 12.41 -23.06 -9.46
CA SER A 636 12.01 -24.23 -8.66
C SER A 636 11.44 -23.84 -7.29
N LEU A 637 11.68 -22.62 -6.79
CA LEU A 637 11.14 -22.11 -5.54
C LEU A 637 9.72 -21.51 -5.67
N ASP A 638 9.03 -21.66 -6.80
CA ASP A 638 7.66 -21.17 -6.98
C ASP A 638 6.70 -21.79 -5.95
N PRO A 639 6.03 -21.01 -5.08
CA PRO A 639 5.09 -21.55 -4.10
C PRO A 639 3.91 -22.31 -4.74
N ASN A 640 3.58 -22.05 -6.01
CA ASN A 640 2.49 -22.75 -6.69
C ASN A 640 2.87 -24.17 -7.14
N SER A 641 4.15 -24.54 -7.10
CA SER A 641 4.63 -25.89 -7.44
C SER A 641 4.33 -26.88 -6.32
N THR A 642 3.39 -27.80 -6.56
CA THR A 642 2.93 -28.85 -5.62
C THR A 642 3.96 -29.94 -5.30
N THR A 643 5.25 -29.72 -5.58
CA THR A 643 6.30 -30.73 -5.68
C THR A 643 7.58 -30.36 -4.93
N GLN A 644 7.51 -29.47 -3.94
CA GLN A 644 8.67 -29.09 -3.11
C GLN A 644 8.59 -29.73 -1.73
N ASP A 645 9.35 -30.81 -1.52
CA ASP A 645 9.55 -31.38 -0.19
C ASP A 645 10.79 -30.76 0.49
N LEU A 646 10.92 -31.01 1.80
CA LEU A 646 12.06 -30.55 2.60
C LEU A 646 13.44 -30.94 2.03
N PRO A 647 13.68 -32.18 1.54
CA PRO A 647 14.98 -32.56 0.98
C PRO A 647 15.36 -31.76 -0.27
N ASP A 648 14.38 -31.33 -1.08
CA ASP A 648 14.65 -30.55 -2.29
C ASP A 648 15.16 -29.15 -1.94
N LEU A 649 14.67 -28.56 -0.85
CA LEU A 649 15.14 -27.27 -0.36
C LEU A 649 16.54 -27.35 0.27
N GLU A 650 16.89 -28.44 0.96
CA GLU A 650 18.25 -28.63 1.51
C GLU A 650 19.26 -28.98 0.39
N SER A 651 18.83 -29.73 -0.62
CA SER A 651 19.57 -29.94 -1.87
C SER A 651 19.80 -28.61 -2.62
N ALA A 652 18.75 -27.82 -2.83
CA ALA A 652 18.84 -26.50 -3.47
C ALA A 652 19.75 -25.53 -2.69
N LEU A 653 19.68 -25.52 -1.36
CA LEU A 653 20.58 -24.73 -0.52
C LEU A 653 22.05 -25.16 -0.72
N THR A 654 22.31 -26.46 -0.72
CA THR A 654 23.65 -27.03 -0.93
C THR A 654 24.20 -26.64 -2.30
N ASN A 655 23.41 -26.86 -3.36
CA ASN A 655 23.77 -26.48 -4.73
C ASN A 655 24.10 -24.98 -4.85
N VAL A 656 23.29 -24.10 -4.25
CA VAL A 656 23.55 -22.64 -4.25
C VAL A 656 24.81 -22.27 -3.47
N LEU A 657 25.16 -23.01 -2.41
CA LEU A 657 26.40 -22.81 -1.65
C LEU A 657 27.64 -23.41 -2.33
N ASP A 658 27.48 -24.34 -3.28
CA ASP A 658 28.58 -24.97 -4.04
C ASP A 658 29.02 -24.11 -5.25
N VAL A 659 28.17 -23.22 -5.77
CA VAL A 659 28.52 -22.31 -6.88
C VAL A 659 29.56 -21.27 -6.43
N VAL A 660 30.60 -21.04 -7.23
CA VAL A 660 31.64 -20.04 -6.96
C VAL A 660 31.54 -18.87 -7.94
N HIS A 661 30.88 -17.79 -7.52
CA HIS A 661 30.94 -16.51 -8.23
C HIS A 661 32.11 -15.63 -7.75
N ILE A 662 32.71 -14.89 -8.69
CA ILE A 662 33.79 -13.91 -8.44
C ILE A 662 33.25 -12.47 -8.48
N GLN A 663 32.35 -12.16 -9.41
CA GLN A 663 31.80 -10.81 -9.57
C GLN A 663 30.88 -10.43 -8.39
N PRO A 664 31.08 -9.29 -7.71
CA PRO A 664 30.27 -8.89 -6.55
C PRO A 664 28.75 -8.85 -6.78
N PRO A 665 28.19 -8.40 -7.93
CA PRO A 665 26.75 -8.51 -8.21
C PRO A 665 26.22 -9.94 -8.12
N LEU A 666 26.98 -10.93 -8.60
CA LEU A 666 26.57 -12.34 -8.60
C LEU A 666 26.70 -12.96 -7.21
N ILE A 667 27.72 -12.56 -6.44
CA ILE A 667 27.87 -12.96 -5.03
C ILE A 667 26.67 -12.45 -4.21
N LEU A 668 26.24 -11.21 -4.45
CA LEU A 668 25.05 -10.63 -3.82
C LEU A 668 23.76 -11.33 -4.26
N ALA A 669 23.60 -11.64 -5.55
CA ALA A 669 22.48 -12.41 -6.08
C ALA A 669 22.41 -13.83 -5.46
N GLN A 670 23.54 -14.55 -5.45
CA GLN A 670 23.72 -15.86 -4.82
C GLN A 670 23.36 -15.81 -3.32
N CYS A 671 23.81 -14.77 -2.61
CA CYS A 671 23.50 -14.57 -1.20
C CYS A 671 21.99 -14.34 -0.98
N ASN A 672 21.31 -13.54 -1.81
CA ASN A 672 19.85 -13.35 -1.69
C ASN A 672 19.06 -14.65 -1.92
N LEU A 673 19.47 -15.44 -2.93
CA LEU A 673 18.87 -16.75 -3.21
C LEU A 673 19.10 -17.74 -2.04
N MET A 674 20.31 -17.82 -1.51
CA MET A 674 20.63 -18.59 -0.30
C MET A 674 19.75 -18.17 0.88
N LEU A 675 19.65 -16.86 1.14
CA LEU A 675 18.80 -16.32 2.20
C LEU A 675 17.32 -16.67 1.95
N CYS A 676 16.84 -16.70 0.70
CA CYS A 676 15.47 -17.13 0.37
C CYS A 676 15.22 -18.58 0.78
N ILE A 677 16.11 -19.50 0.38
CA ILE A 677 15.99 -20.92 0.71
C ILE A 677 16.09 -21.15 2.22
N TYR A 678 17.05 -20.50 2.90
CA TYR A 678 17.18 -20.55 4.36
C TYR A 678 15.90 -20.05 5.08
N ARG A 679 15.32 -18.91 4.62
CA ARG A 679 14.06 -18.36 5.16
C ARG A 679 12.89 -19.33 5.01
N ARG A 680 12.85 -20.15 3.94
CA ARG A 680 11.82 -21.21 3.74
C ARG A 680 12.05 -22.44 4.61
N LEU A 681 13.26 -23.01 4.64
CA LEU A 681 13.62 -24.13 5.52
C LEU A 681 13.31 -23.82 6.99
N ARG A 682 13.63 -22.59 7.41
CA ARG A 682 13.30 -22.09 8.75
C ARG A 682 11.81 -21.89 8.98
N ALA A 683 11.03 -21.50 7.96
CA ALA A 683 9.57 -21.36 8.06
C ALA A 683 8.86 -22.71 8.29
N LEU A 684 9.49 -23.80 7.87
CA LEU A 684 9.07 -25.19 8.11
C LEU A 684 9.60 -25.76 9.44
N ASN A 685 10.43 -25.01 10.16
CA ASN A 685 11.17 -25.45 11.34
C ASN A 685 12.16 -26.60 11.07
N SER A 686 12.76 -26.69 9.86
CA SER A 686 13.82 -27.68 9.61
C SER A 686 15.05 -27.42 10.48
N VAL A 687 15.68 -28.49 10.94
CA VAL A 687 16.91 -28.46 11.75
C VAL A 687 18.12 -28.61 10.83
N ILE A 688 18.54 -27.49 10.26
CA ILE A 688 19.73 -27.41 9.40
C ILE A 688 20.98 -27.84 10.18
N SER A 689 21.83 -28.67 9.57
CA SER A 689 23.07 -29.15 10.18
C SER A 689 24.06 -28.01 10.46
N GLY A 690 24.87 -28.15 11.52
CA GLY A 690 25.85 -27.12 11.89
C GLY A 690 26.80 -26.75 10.74
N THR A 691 27.32 -27.76 10.03
CA THR A 691 28.20 -27.55 8.88
C THR A 691 27.53 -26.82 7.71
N LEU A 692 26.23 -27.03 7.46
CA LEU A 692 25.49 -26.30 6.44
C LEU A 692 25.16 -24.86 6.89
N LEU A 693 24.92 -24.65 8.19
CA LEU A 693 24.77 -23.32 8.80
C LEU A 693 26.08 -22.51 8.75
N ASP A 694 27.22 -23.13 9.01
CA ASP A 694 28.54 -22.49 8.90
C ASP A 694 28.82 -22.03 7.46
N ARG A 695 28.42 -22.83 6.45
CA ARG A 695 28.48 -22.43 5.03
C ARG A 695 27.54 -21.26 4.71
N VAL A 696 26.32 -21.25 5.27
CA VAL A 696 25.37 -20.13 5.16
C VAL A 696 25.97 -18.84 5.74
N LEU A 697 26.60 -18.90 6.91
CA LEU A 697 27.28 -17.76 7.52
C LEU A 697 28.49 -17.30 6.70
N ALA A 698 29.30 -18.22 6.16
CA ALA A 698 30.44 -17.88 5.30
C ALA A 698 30.01 -17.15 4.00
N LEU A 699 28.94 -17.61 3.34
CA LEU A 699 28.41 -16.91 2.17
C LEU A 699 27.78 -15.56 2.56
N ALA A 700 27.11 -15.45 3.71
CA ALA A 700 26.60 -14.18 4.21
C ALA A 700 27.74 -13.16 4.45
N GLN A 701 28.87 -13.58 5.04
CA GLN A 701 30.05 -12.74 5.21
C GLN A 701 30.63 -12.28 3.86
N LYS A 702 30.73 -13.19 2.88
CA LYS A 702 31.16 -12.86 1.51
C LYS A 702 30.19 -11.87 0.83
N GLY A 703 28.88 -12.00 1.09
CA GLY A 703 27.85 -11.07 0.62
C GLY A 703 27.97 -9.67 1.23
N LEU A 704 28.25 -9.57 2.54
CA LEU A 704 28.53 -8.29 3.21
C LEU A 704 29.76 -7.60 2.60
N GLN A 705 30.84 -8.34 2.36
CA GLN A 705 32.05 -7.81 1.75
C GLN A 705 31.81 -7.34 0.30
N ALA A 706 31.09 -8.13 -0.49
CA ALA A 706 30.68 -7.75 -1.85
C ALA A 706 29.81 -6.47 -1.85
N ALA A 707 28.95 -6.26 -0.85
CA ALA A 707 28.18 -5.01 -0.74
C ALA A 707 29.09 -3.79 -0.53
N ARG A 708 30.15 -3.89 0.28
CA ARG A 708 31.15 -2.81 0.48
C ARG A 708 31.89 -2.48 -0.81
N GLU A 709 32.37 -3.50 -1.51
CA GLU A 709 33.09 -3.35 -2.79
C GLU A 709 32.22 -2.64 -3.84
N MET A 710 30.92 -2.93 -3.86
CA MET A 710 29.94 -2.28 -4.73
C MET A 710 29.64 -0.84 -4.32
N VAL A 711 29.56 -0.54 -3.02
CA VAL A 711 29.45 0.84 -2.51
C VAL A 711 30.69 1.66 -2.87
N ALA A 712 31.89 1.12 -2.66
CA ALA A 712 33.16 1.76 -2.98
C ALA A 712 33.29 2.03 -4.49
N SER A 713 32.87 1.07 -5.33
CA SER A 713 32.89 1.17 -6.79
C SER A 713 31.74 2.02 -7.38
N ASN A 714 30.94 2.71 -6.56
CA ASN A 714 29.71 3.43 -6.93
C ASN A 714 28.77 2.62 -7.85
N CYS A 715 28.51 1.37 -7.48
CA CYS A 715 27.68 0.45 -8.24
C CYS A 715 26.39 0.16 -7.47
N PRO A 716 25.30 0.95 -7.66
CA PRO A 716 24.06 0.90 -6.87
C PRO A 716 23.15 -0.30 -7.22
N TRP A 717 23.71 -1.50 -7.31
CA TRP A 717 22.93 -2.72 -7.47
C TRP A 717 22.00 -2.91 -6.27
N HIS A 718 20.73 -3.19 -6.56
CA HIS A 718 19.67 -3.30 -5.54
C HIS A 718 19.99 -4.27 -4.39
N GLN A 719 20.70 -5.37 -4.67
CA GLN A 719 21.12 -6.33 -3.64
C GLN A 719 22.18 -5.78 -2.66
N ALA A 720 22.95 -4.74 -3.02
CA ALA A 720 23.92 -4.13 -2.11
C ALA A 720 23.25 -3.45 -0.92
N ALA A 721 22.02 -2.96 -1.09
CA ALA A 721 21.14 -2.54 0.01
C ALA A 721 20.46 -3.76 0.68
N ASN A 722 19.87 -4.64 -0.12
CA ASN A 722 19.00 -5.70 0.39
C ASN A 722 19.73 -6.76 1.22
N VAL A 723 20.89 -7.22 0.76
CA VAL A 723 21.64 -8.32 1.39
C VAL A 723 22.09 -7.96 2.81
N PRO A 724 22.75 -6.82 3.09
CA PRO A 724 23.11 -6.46 4.47
C PRO A 724 21.92 -6.42 5.43
N PHE A 725 20.78 -5.85 5.02
CA PHE A 725 19.58 -5.80 5.85
C PHE A 725 18.97 -7.20 6.09
N GLN A 726 18.86 -8.02 5.05
CA GLN A 726 18.33 -9.39 5.17
C GLN A 726 19.31 -10.31 5.93
N VAL A 727 20.62 -10.06 5.87
CA VAL A 727 21.63 -10.72 6.70
C VAL A 727 21.42 -10.36 8.17
N VAL A 728 21.29 -9.07 8.56
CA VAL A 728 20.99 -8.67 9.94
C VAL A 728 19.76 -9.42 10.49
N CYS A 729 18.65 -9.41 9.75
CA CYS A 729 17.42 -10.11 10.14
C CYS A 729 17.63 -11.64 10.25
N THR A 730 18.46 -12.22 9.40
CA THR A 730 18.76 -13.66 9.42
C THR A 730 19.70 -14.04 10.57
N LEU A 731 20.68 -13.20 10.91
CA LEU A 731 21.59 -13.41 12.03
C LEU A 731 20.87 -13.33 13.39
N LEU A 732 19.97 -12.34 13.55
CA LEU A 732 19.05 -12.22 14.69
C LEU A 732 18.12 -13.43 14.81
N ALA A 733 17.68 -13.98 13.68
CA ALA A 733 16.88 -15.20 13.69
C ALA A 733 17.70 -16.44 14.07
N ILE A 734 18.92 -16.63 13.51
CA ILE A 734 19.81 -17.77 13.83
C ILE A 734 20.14 -17.80 15.34
N ASP A 735 20.35 -16.63 15.92
CA ASP A 735 20.47 -16.37 17.35
C ASP A 735 21.51 -17.22 18.13
N ASN A 736 22.62 -17.59 17.47
CA ASN A 736 23.70 -18.34 18.10
C ASN A 736 24.96 -17.45 18.26
N ARG A 737 25.97 -17.96 18.97
CA ARG A 737 27.21 -17.20 19.25
C ARG A 737 27.93 -16.73 17.98
N ALA A 738 27.91 -17.51 16.91
CA ALA A 738 28.54 -17.14 15.64
C ALA A 738 27.73 -16.08 14.90
N SER A 739 26.40 -16.21 14.82
CA SER A 739 25.56 -15.23 14.12
C SER A 739 25.53 -13.87 14.83
N LEU A 740 25.53 -13.87 16.17
CA LEU A 740 25.61 -12.64 16.96
C LEU A 740 26.99 -11.96 16.86
N ALA A 741 28.08 -12.72 16.73
CA ALA A 741 29.41 -12.15 16.51
C ALA A 741 29.53 -11.44 15.14
N MET A 742 28.82 -11.92 14.12
CA MET A 742 28.77 -11.28 12.79
C MET A 742 27.86 -10.05 12.72
N LEU A 743 26.98 -9.84 13.70
CA LEU A 743 25.93 -8.82 13.66
C LEU A 743 26.48 -7.39 13.56
N GLY A 744 27.59 -7.11 14.24
CA GLY A 744 28.28 -5.81 14.16
C GLY A 744 28.88 -5.53 12.79
N ASP A 745 29.39 -6.56 12.10
CA ASP A 745 29.93 -6.43 10.75
C ASP A 745 28.82 -6.16 9.72
N ALA A 746 27.68 -6.86 9.87
CA ALA A 746 26.49 -6.65 9.06
C ALA A 746 25.90 -5.23 9.23
N MET A 747 25.82 -4.73 10.48
CA MET A 747 25.37 -3.36 10.76
C MET A 747 26.35 -2.30 10.26
N ARG A 748 27.67 -2.56 10.30
CA ARG A 748 28.66 -1.67 9.68
C ARG A 748 28.43 -1.57 8.17
N THR A 749 28.30 -2.71 7.48
CA THR A 749 28.00 -2.72 6.04
C THR A 749 26.71 -1.98 5.70
N LEU A 750 25.63 -2.17 6.46
CA LEU A 750 24.37 -1.47 6.24
C LEU A 750 24.51 0.05 6.47
N ARG A 751 25.30 0.48 7.46
CA ARG A 751 25.65 1.90 7.70
C ARG A 751 26.47 2.48 6.54
N GLU A 752 27.46 1.74 6.04
CA GLU A 752 28.28 2.13 4.88
C GLU A 752 27.38 2.40 3.66
N VAL A 753 26.51 1.44 3.29
CA VAL A 753 25.55 1.61 2.18
C VAL A 753 24.62 2.82 2.41
N ALA A 754 24.09 2.99 3.63
CA ALA A 754 23.19 4.10 3.94
C ALA A 754 23.88 5.46 3.83
N SER A 755 25.08 5.61 4.41
CA SER A 755 25.88 6.84 4.34
C SER A 755 26.32 7.21 2.92
N ALA A 756 26.47 6.22 2.03
CA ALA A 756 26.99 6.41 0.69
C ALA A 756 25.93 6.73 -0.38
N TYR A 757 24.65 6.73 -0.01
CA TYR A 757 23.53 7.11 -0.89
C TYR A 757 22.49 8.05 -0.22
N ASP A 758 22.43 8.07 1.12
CA ASP A 758 21.62 8.98 1.97
C ASP A 758 20.15 9.20 1.55
N THR A 759 19.48 8.13 1.12
CA THR A 759 18.04 8.15 0.84
C THR A 759 17.21 7.81 2.06
N GLU A 760 15.95 8.25 2.06
CA GLU A 760 15.02 8.02 3.17
C GLU A 760 14.82 6.53 3.46
N VAL A 761 14.66 5.69 2.43
CA VAL A 761 14.50 4.24 2.57
C VAL A 761 15.75 3.54 3.12
N MET A 762 16.94 4.12 2.91
CA MET A 762 18.18 3.58 3.49
C MET A 762 18.34 3.98 4.96
N ARG A 763 17.96 5.21 5.33
CA ARG A 763 17.86 5.64 6.74
C ARG A 763 16.82 4.80 7.49
N GLU A 764 15.63 4.62 6.90
CA GLU A 764 14.57 3.75 7.43
C GLU A 764 15.06 2.31 7.61
N ALA A 765 15.74 1.72 6.62
CA ALA A 765 16.23 0.35 6.71
C ALA A 765 17.32 0.18 7.78
N TYR A 766 18.27 1.12 7.88
CA TYR A 766 19.29 1.11 8.94
C TYR A 766 18.66 1.25 10.34
N ASN A 767 17.73 2.19 10.51
CA ASN A 767 17.04 2.42 11.77
C ASN A 767 16.16 1.22 12.17
N THR A 768 15.47 0.60 11.21
CA THR A 768 14.68 -0.63 11.42
C THR A 768 15.58 -1.79 11.85
N ALA A 769 16.74 -1.96 11.21
CA ALA A 769 17.71 -2.97 11.58
C ALA A 769 18.24 -2.75 13.01
N TYR A 770 18.57 -1.51 13.38
CA TYR A 770 18.96 -1.14 14.74
C TYR A 770 17.87 -1.45 15.78
N LEU A 771 16.62 -1.07 15.50
CA LEU A 771 15.47 -1.35 16.37
C LEU A 771 15.28 -2.85 16.61
N LEU A 772 15.36 -3.68 15.57
CA LEU A 772 15.25 -5.14 15.69
C LEU A 772 16.35 -5.73 16.59
N ILE A 773 17.57 -5.18 16.54
CA ILE A 773 18.67 -5.58 17.44
C ILE A 773 18.38 -5.16 18.89
N LEU A 774 17.93 -3.92 19.11
CA LEU A 774 17.63 -3.37 20.43
C LEU A 774 16.52 -4.16 21.15
N LEU A 775 15.43 -4.46 20.44
CA LEU A 775 14.32 -5.27 20.97
C LEU A 775 14.78 -6.71 21.29
N HIS A 776 15.62 -7.30 20.44
CA HIS A 776 16.16 -8.64 20.63
C HIS A 776 17.15 -8.70 21.82
N GLN A 777 17.96 -7.66 22.03
CA GLN A 777 18.78 -7.51 23.22
C GLN A 777 17.92 -7.45 24.49
N ARG A 778 16.95 -6.53 24.55
CA ARG A 778 16.09 -6.34 25.74
C ARG A 778 15.39 -7.64 26.14
N ARG A 779 14.87 -8.38 25.16
CA ARG A 779 14.27 -9.70 25.39
C ARG A 779 15.25 -10.67 26.06
N LYS A 780 16.51 -10.75 25.61
CA LYS A 780 17.51 -11.62 26.23
C LYS A 780 17.87 -11.19 27.66
N GLU A 781 17.87 -9.90 27.94
CA GLU A 781 18.04 -9.39 29.30
C GLU A 781 16.86 -9.78 30.20
N GLU A 782 15.63 -9.77 29.68
CA GLU A 782 14.42 -10.22 30.37
C GLU A 782 14.38 -11.74 30.60
N ASP A 783 14.74 -12.55 29.60
CA ASP A 783 14.92 -14.00 29.72
C ASP A 783 16.00 -14.32 30.78
N THR A 784 17.15 -13.62 30.72
CA THR A 784 18.25 -13.78 31.69
C THR A 784 17.85 -13.36 33.11
N ARG A 785 17.10 -12.25 33.25
CA ARG A 785 16.56 -11.76 34.53
C ARG A 785 15.56 -12.75 35.12
N SER A 786 14.74 -13.38 34.28
CA SER A 786 13.77 -14.41 34.68
C SER A 786 14.48 -15.69 35.17
N LEU A 787 15.49 -16.16 34.44
CA LEU A 787 16.35 -17.28 34.88
C LEU A 787 17.10 -16.95 36.18
N GLY A 788 17.61 -15.72 36.32
CA GLY A 788 18.29 -15.24 37.52
C GLY A 788 17.38 -15.20 38.76
N ASN A 789 16.10 -14.84 38.58
CA ASN A 789 15.10 -14.93 39.65
C ASN A 789 14.90 -16.40 40.09
N VAL A 790 14.70 -17.34 39.14
CA VAL A 790 14.54 -18.78 39.46
C VAL A 790 15.76 -19.33 40.22
N LEU A 791 16.99 -18.95 39.84
CA LEU A 791 18.20 -19.36 40.55
C LEU A 791 18.29 -18.76 41.95
N ARG A 792 17.88 -17.50 42.15
CA ARG A 792 17.82 -16.86 43.48
C ARG A 792 16.76 -17.52 44.36
N ASP A 793 15.61 -17.89 43.80
CA ASP A 793 14.49 -18.48 44.53
C ASP A 793 14.74 -19.97 44.84
N ALA A 794 15.53 -20.66 44.01
CA ALA A 794 16.09 -21.98 44.36
C ALA A 794 17.09 -21.87 45.53
N ASN A 795 17.97 -20.86 45.51
CA ASN A 795 18.96 -20.65 46.57
C ASN A 795 18.33 -20.18 47.89
N SER A 796 17.30 -19.33 47.88
CA SER A 796 16.63 -18.86 49.10
C SER A 796 15.93 -20.00 49.85
N ASN A 797 15.39 -20.98 49.12
CA ASN A 797 14.88 -22.23 49.68
C ASN A 797 15.96 -23.16 50.27
N SER A 798 17.25 -22.87 50.05
CA SER A 798 18.38 -23.64 50.63
C SER A 798 19.00 -23.01 51.89
N THR A 799 18.72 -21.73 52.18
CA THR A 799 19.33 -20.99 53.31
C THR A 799 18.30 -20.25 54.15
N SER A 800 17.42 -21.00 54.84
CA SER A 800 16.38 -20.49 55.72
C SER A 800 16.88 -20.08 57.13
N SER A 801 17.97 -19.30 57.23
CA SER A 801 18.50 -18.88 58.55
C SER A 801 19.37 -17.61 58.61
N SER A 802 18.82 -16.42 58.32
CA SER A 802 19.21 -15.16 59.00
C SER A 802 18.21 -14.02 58.74
N ALA A 803 18.26 -12.98 59.59
CA ALA A 803 17.29 -11.89 59.65
C ALA A 803 17.53 -10.76 58.61
N PRO A 804 16.52 -9.96 58.25
CA PRO A 804 16.67 -8.86 57.29
C PRO A 804 17.44 -7.67 57.87
N GLN A 805 18.38 -7.12 57.10
CA GLN A 805 18.90 -5.76 57.32
C GLN A 805 18.29 -4.79 56.30
N VAL A 806 17.78 -3.68 56.82
CA VAL A 806 17.40 -2.51 56.00
C VAL A 806 18.67 -1.71 55.72
N VAL A 807 18.98 -1.52 54.45
CA VAL A 807 20.01 -0.57 53.99
C VAL A 807 19.32 0.47 53.12
N ALA A 808 19.36 1.73 53.55
CA ALA A 808 18.85 2.84 52.76
C ALA A 808 19.75 3.07 51.52
N ARG A 809 19.15 3.46 50.41
CA ARG A 809 19.85 3.86 49.19
C ARG A 809 19.41 5.27 48.83
N GLU A 810 20.36 6.18 48.71
CA GLU A 810 20.09 7.58 48.37
C GLU A 810 19.57 7.71 46.92
N PRO A 811 18.71 8.71 46.64
CA PRO A 811 18.24 8.96 45.29
C PRO A 811 19.36 9.55 44.44
N PHE A 812 19.69 8.88 43.32
CA PHE A 812 20.42 9.53 42.24
C PHE A 812 19.53 10.59 41.59
N THR A 813 20.11 11.74 41.27
CA THR A 813 19.43 12.79 40.49
C THR A 813 19.32 12.35 39.02
N GLU A 814 18.10 12.14 38.54
CA GLU A 814 17.83 11.82 37.13
C GLU A 814 18.05 13.05 36.24
N SER A 815 18.81 12.90 35.14
CA SER A 815 18.92 13.90 34.08
C SER A 815 17.76 13.74 33.10
N THR A 816 16.90 14.77 33.01
CA THR A 816 15.72 14.77 32.13
C THR A 816 16.05 15.32 30.75
N HIS A 817 16.63 14.49 29.87
CA HIS A 817 16.71 14.74 28.43
C HIS A 817 16.06 13.59 27.67
N SER A 818 15.20 13.91 26.69
CA SER A 818 14.46 12.91 25.93
C SER A 818 15.10 12.67 24.57
N LEU A 819 15.10 11.42 24.11
CA LEU A 819 15.55 11.07 22.76
C LEU A 819 14.71 11.77 21.65
N ALA A 820 13.53 12.30 21.99
CA ALA A 820 12.67 13.07 21.11
C ALA A 820 13.20 14.49 20.79
N ASP A 821 14.14 15.03 21.60
CA ASP A 821 14.62 16.41 21.48
C ASP A 821 15.70 16.58 20.39
N TYR A 822 16.18 15.49 19.79
CA TYR A 822 17.30 15.48 18.83
C TYR A 822 16.85 15.63 17.36
N PRO A 823 17.43 16.57 16.58
CA PRO A 823 17.10 16.74 15.16
C PRO A 823 17.34 15.47 14.33
N GLY A 824 16.31 15.03 13.59
CA GLY A 824 16.34 13.84 12.74
C GLY A 824 15.61 12.60 13.28
N PHE A 825 15.17 12.62 14.56
CA PHE A 825 14.51 11.48 15.21
C PHE A 825 12.99 11.64 15.44
N SER A 826 12.33 12.62 14.81
CA SER A 826 10.89 12.92 14.98
C SER A 826 9.90 11.84 14.48
N TRP A 827 10.39 10.68 14.06
CA TRP A 827 9.59 9.49 13.74
C TRP A 827 9.69 8.41 14.85
N LEU A 828 10.68 8.51 15.75
CA LEU A 828 10.79 7.63 16.93
C LEU A 828 9.77 7.97 18.01
N SER A 829 9.20 9.18 18.04
CA SER A 829 8.14 9.54 18.99
C SER A 829 6.94 8.58 18.89
N ASP A 830 6.51 8.24 17.67
CA ASP A 830 5.43 7.27 17.40
C ASP A 830 5.81 5.82 17.80
N LEU A 831 7.06 5.55 18.17
CA LEU A 831 7.56 4.22 18.56
C LEU A 831 8.10 4.16 20.01
N VAL A 832 8.33 5.32 20.64
CA VAL A 832 8.64 5.48 22.07
C VAL A 832 7.35 5.48 22.90
N ILE A 833 6.23 5.98 22.35
CA ILE A 833 4.93 6.02 23.02
C ILE A 833 4.44 4.62 23.45
N ASP A 834 4.68 3.59 22.63
CA ASP A 834 4.33 2.19 22.96
C ASP A 834 5.42 1.45 23.79
N MET A 835 6.46 2.15 24.27
CA MET A 835 7.52 1.61 25.12
C MET A 835 7.82 2.52 26.34
N PRO A 836 7.05 2.40 27.44
CA PRO A 836 7.23 3.19 28.67
C PRO A 836 8.64 3.11 29.31
N SER A 837 9.45 2.12 28.94
CA SER A 837 10.82 1.93 29.42
C SER A 837 11.90 2.75 28.68
N LEU A 838 11.52 3.59 27.71
CA LEU A 838 12.45 4.46 26.96
C LEU A 838 12.55 5.91 27.50
N GLN A 839 11.87 6.24 28.59
CA GLN A 839 11.85 7.61 29.15
C GLN A 839 13.16 8.04 29.85
N ASN A 840 14.06 7.10 30.17
CA ASN A 840 15.24 7.34 31.03
C ASN A 840 16.56 6.99 30.30
N PHE A 841 16.74 7.41 29.03
CA PHE A 841 17.93 7.07 28.25
C PHE A 841 18.65 8.30 27.67
N ASP A 842 19.86 8.56 28.19
CA ASP A 842 20.76 9.64 27.81
C ASP A 842 21.83 9.11 26.83
N MET A 843 21.95 9.72 25.65
CA MET A 843 22.74 9.15 24.53
C MET A 843 24.16 9.73 24.42
N ASP A 844 24.40 10.97 24.87
CA ASP A 844 25.66 11.67 24.62
C ASP A 844 26.85 10.99 25.33
N ASN A 845 26.60 10.41 26.51
CA ASN A 845 27.63 9.76 27.33
C ASN A 845 28.23 8.48 26.69
N ASN A 846 27.65 7.94 25.62
CA ASN A 846 28.22 6.80 24.87
C ASN A 846 28.89 7.21 23.55
N LEU A 847 28.65 8.41 23.02
CA LEU A 847 29.29 8.90 21.79
C LEU A 847 30.60 9.64 22.07
N VAL A 848 30.75 10.27 23.24
CA VAL A 848 31.97 11.01 23.62
C VAL A 848 33.12 10.10 24.07
N ASN A 849 32.84 8.86 24.51
CA ASN A 849 33.85 7.99 25.12
C ASN A 849 34.74 7.18 24.15
N ASP A 850 34.38 7.07 22.86
CA ASP A 850 35.13 6.30 21.87
C ASP A 850 36.25 7.11 21.16
N ASP A 851 36.28 8.44 21.35
CA ASP A 851 37.20 9.38 20.69
C ASP A 851 38.57 9.53 21.41
N SER A 852 38.90 8.58 22.29
CA SER A 852 40.07 8.64 23.19
C SER A 852 41.27 7.77 22.74
N SER A 853 41.41 7.52 21.44
CA SER A 853 42.60 6.85 20.89
C SER A 853 43.81 7.80 20.84
N SER A 854 44.76 7.61 21.76
CA SER A 854 45.93 8.47 21.92
C SER A 854 47.00 8.21 20.85
N LEU A 855 47.19 9.17 19.95
CA LEU A 855 48.29 9.19 18.97
C LEU A 855 49.66 9.21 19.68
N PRO A 856 50.53 8.20 19.47
CA PRO A 856 51.90 8.25 19.96
C PRO A 856 52.73 9.22 19.10
N THR A 857 53.24 10.29 19.69
CA THR A 857 54.19 11.19 19.04
C THR A 857 55.56 10.52 18.90
N ALA A 858 55.82 9.92 17.73
CA ALA A 858 57.18 9.65 17.28
C ALA A 858 57.77 10.91 16.64
N GLY A 859 58.98 11.29 17.06
CA GLY A 859 59.72 12.42 16.49
C GLY A 859 60.94 11.97 15.69
N ILE A 860 61.31 12.80 14.70
CA ILE A 860 62.34 12.59 13.68
C ILE A 860 61.91 11.63 12.57
#